data_AF-A0A1I0FKJ7-F1
#
_entry.id   AF-A0A1I0FKJ7-F1
#
_cell.length_a   1.000
_cell.length_b   1.000
_cell.length_c   1.000
_cell.angle_alpha   90.00
_cell.angle_beta   90.00
_cell.angle_gamma   90.00
#
_symmetry.space_group_name_H-M   'P 1'
#
loop_
_entity.id
_entity.type
_entity.pdbx_description
1 polymer ?
#
loop_
_entity_poly.entity_id
_entity_poly.type
_entity_poly.pdbx_seq_one_letter_code
_entity_poly.pdbx_strand_id
1 'polypeptide(L)'
;MGFIEFEAAGKRVLERFPGLKHAIKRVYQVVSVTTSRDKARTEGDITCVSLDDGYEYFYGYYDKSPWDATDRYMICIRVRQTYKSVAPQVPGTVCLIDTEENNKLIEVGSTHSWNVQQSCMAQWMGPDFMSHLIYNDFRDGKYCSVVFDVEKMVEEKVLPLPIYDVARDGSFALSLDFNRLHRMRPGYGYANQQDRTKGILCPDECCIWKMEINTGKVVELFKYTDFAAFEPDETMNRAEHKVNHLMISPNGKRFMVLHRWFDKGRKHTRLVTVNVDRTEMYNLSDDVFVSHCFWKNDQEILSFLRKKETGDHYYLMKDKTKEFRLLWPRLRTDGHCSYSPDRSMVITDSYPNRKRMAFVYVCTEEQEQPVRIAKIFSPFKYDNDCRCDLHPRWNREGNKVCIDSVHEGKRGLYVIPVKKKDVPPVPAPKPEVVKGKYKVAYVITQCKNSGPMNQTLNIIKNLERTMFQPIVVTLFQEDLGNSVVQRYLDVVPEFYCLNMSKIDSIVTGKKKLAAFLEIIKPDLIHGLGMPPYTMSLGYKEAVHLVTLRNYCYQDYPDKYGKQLGTLLAYKDMTLIQKQINRGEAFVTCSKSLSKIYSEKYGMKFAFIRNGIDIDKYEYANADKKATMKEQLGLSCNKYIILYTGQFIDRKNQGFAIEGILKSSHADDICMILMGDGPNLAGLREKYADDKRVMFTGNITNVNEYLQAGDLYVSASKSEGMPNGVLEAMASGLPVLLSDIPQHLEVLEIQKGYGFSYKQDDQRDFIGQFDSLLDRDLYKMGAIASRAAKEELSASQMSKHYQELYLRLIKKQAYRL
;
A
#
# COMPACT_ATOMS: atom_id res chain seq x y z
N MET A 1 -27.29 -16.59 23.93
CA MET A 1 -26.15 -15.68 23.79
C MET A 1 -25.65 -15.77 22.36
N GLY A 2 -25.76 -14.66 21.63
CA GLY A 2 -25.40 -14.61 20.21
C GLY A 2 -23.88 -14.53 20.01
N PHE A 3 -23.36 -15.03 18.90
CA PHE A 3 -21.92 -15.02 18.59
C PHE A 3 -21.33 -13.58 18.54
N ILE A 4 -22.16 -12.57 18.26
CA ILE A 4 -21.80 -11.13 18.35
C ILE A 4 -21.57 -10.71 19.81
N GLU A 5 -22.32 -11.26 20.78
CA GLU A 5 -22.02 -11.07 22.20
C GLU A 5 -20.75 -11.81 22.59
N PHE A 6 -20.42 -12.93 21.95
CA PHE A 6 -19.20 -13.70 22.20
C PHE A 6 -17.94 -13.04 21.60
N GLU A 7 -18.01 -12.44 20.41
CA GLU A 7 -16.92 -11.62 19.85
C GLU A 7 -16.78 -10.27 20.56
N ALA A 8 -17.89 -9.61 20.89
CA ALA A 8 -17.87 -8.40 21.70
C ALA A 8 -17.42 -8.70 23.14
N ALA A 9 -17.69 -9.90 23.67
CA ALA A 9 -17.14 -10.39 24.94
C ALA A 9 -15.66 -10.72 24.77
N GLY A 10 -15.23 -11.39 23.71
CA GLY A 10 -13.83 -11.69 23.42
C GLY A 10 -12.98 -10.44 23.25
N LYS A 11 -13.49 -9.42 22.56
CA LYS A 11 -12.87 -8.10 22.40
C LYS A 11 -12.87 -7.32 23.72
N ARG A 12 -13.96 -7.34 24.50
CA ARG A 12 -14.02 -6.77 25.86
C ARG A 12 -13.13 -7.50 26.87
N VAL A 13 -12.95 -8.82 26.72
CA VAL A 13 -12.06 -9.67 27.54
C VAL A 13 -10.61 -9.37 27.17
N LEU A 14 -10.26 -9.30 25.88
CA LEU A 14 -8.93 -8.88 25.42
C LEU A 14 -8.60 -7.41 25.76
N GLU A 15 -9.61 -6.54 25.84
CA GLU A 15 -9.45 -5.16 26.34
C GLU A 15 -9.30 -5.09 27.86
N ARG A 16 -9.93 -6.02 28.61
CA ARG A 16 -9.74 -6.19 30.06
C ARG A 16 -8.40 -6.84 30.45
N PHE A 17 -7.75 -7.57 29.53
CA PHE A 17 -6.45 -8.20 29.74
C PHE A 17 -5.41 -7.73 28.70
N PRO A 18 -4.84 -6.52 28.87
CA PRO A 18 -3.89 -5.92 27.93
C PRO A 18 -2.67 -6.82 27.65
N GLY A 19 -2.20 -7.55 28.66
CA GLY A 19 -1.06 -8.46 28.54
C GLY A 19 -1.34 -9.65 27.61
N LEU A 20 -2.53 -10.25 27.69
CA LEU A 20 -2.93 -11.37 26.82
C LEU A 20 -3.12 -10.91 25.37
N LYS A 21 -3.74 -9.74 25.17
CA LYS A 21 -3.87 -9.10 23.85
C LYS A 21 -2.51 -8.79 23.24
N HIS A 22 -1.56 -8.32 24.05
CA HIS A 22 -0.20 -8.05 23.62
C HIS A 22 0.54 -9.35 23.25
N ALA A 23 0.41 -10.41 24.05
CA ALA A 23 1.01 -11.71 23.77
C ALA A 23 0.50 -12.33 22.46
N ILE A 24 -0.83 -12.35 22.26
CA ILE A 24 -1.45 -12.88 21.03
C ILE A 24 -1.02 -12.07 19.80
N LYS A 25 -1.03 -10.72 19.90
CA LYS A 25 -0.55 -9.83 18.84
C LYS A 25 0.92 -10.12 18.51
N ARG A 26 1.76 -10.34 19.53
CA ARG A 26 3.20 -10.59 19.37
C ARG A 26 3.48 -11.95 18.74
N VAL A 27 2.80 -13.01 19.17
CA VAL A 27 2.88 -14.34 18.53
C VAL A 27 2.47 -14.25 17.07
N TYR A 28 1.36 -13.58 16.77
CA TYR A 28 0.89 -13.40 15.40
C TYR A 28 1.86 -12.57 14.54
N GLN A 29 2.45 -11.50 15.09
CA GLN A 29 3.47 -10.70 14.38
C GLN A 29 4.75 -11.48 14.15
N VAL A 30 5.22 -12.26 15.14
CA VAL A 30 6.40 -13.12 15.00
C VAL A 30 6.16 -14.15 13.91
N VAL A 31 5.04 -14.88 13.95
CA VAL A 31 4.66 -15.83 12.88
C VAL A 31 4.59 -15.11 11.53
N SER A 32 3.92 -13.95 11.45
CA SER A 32 3.80 -13.21 10.19
C SER A 32 5.15 -12.71 9.64
N VAL A 33 6.13 -12.41 10.48
CA VAL A 33 7.47 -12.00 10.06
C VAL A 33 8.31 -13.23 9.68
N THR A 34 8.25 -14.31 10.44
CA THR A 34 9.04 -15.53 10.18
C THR A 34 8.53 -16.35 9.00
N THR A 35 7.22 -16.34 8.71
CA THR A 35 6.62 -17.05 7.56
C THR A 35 6.53 -16.19 6.29
N SER A 36 6.92 -14.92 6.33
CA SER A 36 6.91 -14.02 5.18
C SER A 36 8.14 -14.27 4.30
N ARG A 37 7.93 -14.53 3.00
CA ARG A 37 9.02 -14.59 1.99
C ARG A 37 9.68 -13.22 1.74
N ASP A 38 8.98 -12.14 2.10
CA ASP A 38 9.46 -10.76 2.07
C ASP A 38 10.34 -10.57 3.31
N LYS A 39 11.67 -10.73 3.15
CA LYS A 39 12.65 -10.52 4.25
C LYS A 39 12.49 -9.08 4.77
N ALA A 40 12.84 -8.84 6.03
CA ALA A 40 12.93 -7.52 6.65
C ALA A 40 13.98 -6.63 5.96
N ARG A 41 13.73 -6.24 4.70
CA ARG A 41 14.61 -5.42 3.88
C ARG A 41 14.03 -4.02 3.82
N THR A 42 14.86 -3.07 4.19
CA THR A 42 14.64 -1.65 3.93
C THR A 42 14.83 -1.39 2.43
N GLU A 43 13.95 -0.58 1.83
CA GLU A 43 13.99 -0.17 0.42
C GLU A 43 13.87 1.35 0.34
N GLY A 44 14.55 1.96 -0.63
CA GLY A 44 14.62 3.41 -0.84
C GLY A 44 16.05 3.92 -0.82
N ASP A 45 16.27 5.11 -1.38
CA ASP A 45 17.54 5.82 -1.29
C ASP A 45 17.64 6.45 0.11
N ILE A 46 18.18 5.68 1.07
CA ILE A 46 18.21 6.06 2.49
C ILE A 46 19.66 6.04 2.96
N THR A 47 20.16 7.20 3.38
CA THR A 47 21.55 7.36 3.86
C THR A 47 21.56 7.70 5.35
N CYS A 48 22.31 6.95 6.14
CA CYS A 48 22.53 7.26 7.56
C CYS A 48 23.44 8.49 7.70
N VAL A 49 23.07 9.46 8.52
CA VAL A 49 23.89 10.64 8.83
C VAL A 49 24.43 10.64 10.27
N SER A 50 23.84 9.83 11.15
CA SER A 50 24.33 9.67 12.52
C SER A 50 25.55 8.76 12.61
N LEU A 51 26.40 8.99 13.61
CA LEU A 51 27.63 8.23 13.83
C LEU A 51 27.37 6.79 14.29
N ASP A 52 28.33 5.90 13.99
CA ASP A 52 28.38 4.54 14.54
C ASP A 52 29.33 4.41 15.75
N ASP A 53 28.95 5.04 16.86
CA ASP A 53 29.75 5.08 18.10
C ASP A 53 29.08 4.37 19.29
N GLY A 54 28.11 3.49 19.02
CA GLY A 54 27.35 2.77 20.04
C GLY A 54 26.25 3.58 20.73
N TYR A 55 26.07 4.87 20.41
CA TYR A 55 24.92 5.66 20.85
C TYR A 55 23.77 5.60 19.84
N GLU A 56 22.60 6.05 20.28
CA GLU A 56 21.40 6.26 19.47
C GLU A 56 21.19 7.75 19.22
N TYR A 57 20.75 8.08 18.00
CA TYR A 57 20.57 9.44 17.52
C TYR A 57 19.17 9.62 16.94
N PHE A 58 18.53 10.74 17.24
CA PHE A 58 17.26 11.11 16.64
C PHE A 58 16.98 12.60 16.80
N TYR A 59 16.09 13.13 15.96
CA TYR A 59 15.66 14.53 16.09
C TYR A 59 14.34 14.63 16.86
N GLY A 60 13.39 13.71 16.64
CA GLY A 60 12.10 13.71 17.33
C GLY A 60 10.94 14.14 16.42
N TYR A 61 10.21 15.18 16.81
CA TYR A 61 8.88 15.48 16.25
C TYR A 61 8.89 15.87 14.76
N TYR A 62 7.77 15.67 14.05
CA TYR A 62 7.72 15.69 12.57
C TYR A 62 7.52 17.07 11.91
N ASP A 63 7.09 18.07 12.68
CA ASP A 63 6.60 19.35 12.16
C ASP A 63 7.70 20.42 12.05
N LYS A 64 8.95 20.08 12.41
CA LYS A 64 10.10 20.98 12.45
C LYS A 64 11.26 20.42 11.63
N SER A 65 12.01 21.31 10.98
CA SER A 65 13.18 20.92 10.19
C SER A 65 14.41 20.77 11.10
N PRO A 66 15.14 19.64 11.01
CA PRO A 66 16.42 19.49 11.72
C PRO A 66 17.55 20.30 11.08
N TRP A 67 17.38 20.77 9.83
CA TRP A 67 18.40 21.52 9.09
C TRP A 67 18.33 23.02 9.34
N ASP A 68 19.52 23.60 9.42
CA ASP A 68 19.71 25.04 9.31
C ASP A 68 19.39 25.52 7.88
N ALA A 69 19.38 26.84 7.67
CA ALA A 69 19.06 27.42 6.37
C ALA A 69 20.09 27.07 5.26
N THR A 70 21.32 26.71 5.62
CA THR A 70 22.36 26.34 4.66
C THR A 70 22.42 24.85 4.36
N ASP A 71 21.57 24.05 5.01
CA ASP A 71 21.57 22.58 4.94
C ASP A 71 22.85 21.91 5.48
N ARG A 72 23.82 22.67 6.03
CA ARG A 72 25.09 22.17 6.57
C ARG A 72 24.92 21.46 7.90
N TYR A 73 24.21 22.06 8.85
CA TYR A 73 24.09 21.57 10.21
C TYR A 73 22.73 20.92 10.46
N MET A 74 22.75 19.69 10.97
CA MET A 74 21.54 18.98 11.43
C MET A 74 21.50 18.85 12.95
N ILE A 75 20.43 19.30 13.59
CA ILE A 75 20.21 19.11 15.02
C ILE A 75 19.84 17.65 15.31
N CYS A 76 20.38 17.09 16.38
CA CYS A 76 19.96 15.81 16.93
C CYS A 76 20.18 15.73 18.44
N ILE A 77 19.64 14.69 19.07
CA ILE A 77 20.04 14.26 20.41
C ILE A 77 20.80 12.94 20.33
N ARG A 78 21.90 12.84 21.09
CA ARG A 78 22.69 11.63 21.29
C ARG A 78 22.37 11.04 22.67
N VAL A 79 21.92 9.79 22.71
CA VAL A 79 21.52 9.10 23.94
C VAL A 79 21.98 7.65 23.93
N ARG A 80 22.10 7.02 25.11
CA ARG A 80 22.56 5.62 25.20
C ARG A 80 21.58 4.60 24.61
N GLN A 81 20.28 4.81 24.78
CA GLN A 81 19.23 3.88 24.32
C GLN A 81 17.83 4.54 24.39
N THR A 82 16.93 4.17 23.49
CA THR A 82 15.54 4.67 23.42
C THR A 82 14.46 3.59 23.55
N TYR A 83 14.84 2.32 23.78
CA TYR A 83 13.88 1.20 23.77
C TYR A 83 13.41 0.73 25.16
N LYS A 84 14.05 1.16 26.26
CA LYS A 84 13.71 0.71 27.63
C LYS A 84 12.76 1.62 28.40
N SER A 85 12.85 2.93 28.18
CA SER A 85 12.03 3.93 28.87
C SER A 85 11.64 5.03 27.90
N VAL A 86 10.42 5.53 28.08
CA VAL A 86 9.78 6.54 27.21
C VAL A 86 10.29 7.96 27.47
N ALA A 87 10.79 8.22 28.67
CA ALA A 87 11.36 9.49 29.12
C ALA A 87 12.43 9.15 30.18
N PRO A 88 13.65 8.76 29.75
CA PRO A 88 14.72 8.38 30.67
C PRO A 88 15.17 9.58 31.52
N GLN A 89 15.47 9.33 32.79
CA GLN A 89 16.01 10.35 33.71
C GLN A 89 17.52 10.61 33.47
N VAL A 90 18.14 9.88 32.55
CA VAL A 90 19.54 10.09 32.15
C VAL A 90 19.56 11.24 31.14
N PRO A 91 20.45 12.23 31.28
CA PRO A 91 20.55 13.32 30.31
C PRO A 91 20.93 12.82 28.92
N GLY A 92 20.45 13.50 27.90
CA GLY A 92 20.93 13.38 26.53
C GLY A 92 21.84 14.54 26.15
N THR A 93 22.65 14.36 25.11
CA THR A 93 23.49 15.43 24.57
C THR A 93 22.81 15.99 23.32
N VAL A 94 22.56 17.30 23.30
CA VAL A 94 22.15 18.01 22.09
C VAL A 94 23.37 18.20 21.22
N CYS A 95 23.28 17.83 19.95
CA CYS A 95 24.41 17.86 19.01
C CYS A 95 23.99 18.48 17.67
N LEU A 96 24.98 19.03 16.96
CA LEU A 96 24.91 19.29 15.53
C LEU A 96 25.72 18.23 14.79
N ILE A 97 25.19 17.75 13.67
CA ILE A 97 25.94 16.97 12.68
C ILE A 97 26.32 17.94 11.56
N ASP A 98 27.61 18.14 11.34
CA ASP A 98 28.15 18.90 10.22
C ASP A 98 28.22 18.00 8.98
N THR A 99 27.26 18.16 8.07
CA THR A 99 27.13 17.33 6.87
C THR A 99 28.17 17.63 5.80
N GLU A 100 28.89 18.76 5.89
CA GLU A 100 29.98 19.12 4.99
C GLU A 100 31.34 18.61 5.49
N GLU A 101 31.51 18.40 6.80
CA GLU A 101 32.70 17.80 7.43
C GLU A 101 32.51 16.31 7.75
N ASN A 102 32.13 15.49 6.76
CA ASN A 102 32.00 14.03 6.91
C ASN A 102 31.12 13.61 8.11
N ASN A 103 29.99 14.29 8.31
CA ASN A 103 29.05 14.08 9.41
C ASN A 103 29.70 14.21 10.81
N LYS A 104 30.67 15.11 10.97
CA LYS A 104 31.30 15.40 12.25
C LYS A 104 30.27 15.84 13.28
N LEU A 105 30.34 15.27 14.48
CA LEU A 105 29.46 15.60 15.58
C LEU A 105 30.04 16.75 16.41
N ILE A 106 29.22 17.76 16.65
CA ILE A 106 29.53 18.92 17.48
C ILE A 106 28.56 18.91 18.66
N GLU A 107 29.08 18.84 19.88
CA GLU A 107 28.24 18.87 21.09
C GLU A 107 27.85 20.32 21.42
N VAL A 108 26.55 20.55 21.60
CA VAL A 108 25.95 21.87 21.87
C VAL A 108 25.71 22.04 23.37
N GLY A 109 25.19 21.00 24.01
CA GLY A 109 24.85 21.05 25.43
C GLY A 109 24.22 19.76 25.91
N SER A 110 23.91 19.69 27.21
CA SER A 110 23.16 18.57 27.79
C SER A 110 21.71 18.97 28.00
N THR A 111 20.80 18.02 27.85
CA THR A 111 19.37 18.18 28.16
C THR A 111 18.88 17.08 29.08
N HIS A 112 18.17 17.49 30.12
CA HIS A 112 17.45 16.63 31.06
C HIS A 112 15.96 16.52 30.69
N SER A 113 15.48 17.31 29.73
CA SER A 113 14.08 17.34 29.27
C SER A 113 13.95 16.73 27.89
N TRP A 114 13.91 15.40 27.82
CA TRP A 114 13.73 14.70 26.55
C TRP A 114 12.86 13.44 26.67
N ASN A 115 12.24 13.05 25.55
CA ASN A 115 11.48 11.80 25.44
C ASN A 115 11.70 11.16 24.06
N VAL A 116 11.21 9.92 23.90
CA VAL A 116 11.47 9.10 22.71
C VAL A 116 10.65 9.47 21.47
N GLN A 117 9.69 10.40 21.53
CA GLN A 117 8.91 10.82 20.33
C GLN A 117 9.18 12.26 19.91
N GLN A 118 9.42 13.14 20.88
CA GLN A 118 9.58 14.59 20.71
C GLN A 118 11.02 15.06 20.93
N SER A 119 11.92 14.18 21.41
CA SER A 119 13.26 14.58 21.84
C SER A 119 13.16 15.72 22.87
N CYS A 120 14.05 16.71 22.80
CA CYS A 120 14.01 17.95 23.57
C CYS A 120 13.33 19.12 22.82
N MET A 121 12.51 18.83 21.78
CA MET A 121 11.80 19.85 20.97
C MET A 121 12.71 20.93 20.37
N ALA A 122 13.96 20.57 20.06
CA ALA A 122 14.97 21.48 19.55
C ALA A 122 14.60 22.04 18.16
N GLN A 123 14.82 23.33 17.93
CA GLN A 123 14.40 24.05 16.72
C GLN A 123 15.43 25.11 16.31
N TRP A 124 15.63 25.27 15.00
CA TRP A 124 16.29 26.44 14.44
C TRP A 124 15.37 27.66 14.53
N MET A 125 15.89 28.78 15.03
CA MET A 125 15.12 30.00 15.23
C MET A 125 15.13 30.89 13.99
N GLY A 126 13.98 31.45 13.66
CA GLY A 126 13.90 32.48 12.62
C GLY A 126 14.36 33.85 13.11
N PRO A 127 14.49 34.82 12.18
CA PRO A 127 14.11 34.71 10.78
C PRO A 127 15.14 34.01 9.89
N ASP A 128 16.40 33.87 10.32
CA ASP A 128 17.47 33.32 9.49
C ASP A 128 17.53 31.78 9.48
N PHE A 129 17.02 31.11 10.52
CA PHE A 129 17.06 29.66 10.68
C PHE A 129 18.47 29.06 10.62
N MET A 130 19.50 29.80 11.03
CA MET A 130 20.90 29.34 10.98
C MET A 130 21.76 29.78 12.16
N SER A 131 21.52 30.95 12.73
CA SER A 131 22.42 31.50 13.75
C SER A 131 22.11 30.98 15.15
N HIS A 132 20.84 30.71 15.45
CA HIS A 132 20.39 30.31 16.78
C HIS A 132 19.53 29.05 16.74
N LEU A 133 19.75 28.20 17.74
CA LEU A 133 18.88 27.07 18.06
C LEU A 133 18.29 27.24 19.45
N ILE A 134 17.12 26.65 19.67
CA ILE A 134 16.44 26.61 20.97
C ILE A 134 16.01 25.19 21.30
N TYR A 135 16.25 24.72 22.52
CA TYR A 135 15.88 23.37 22.98
C TYR A 135 15.44 23.36 24.44
N ASN A 136 14.69 22.34 24.85
CA ASN A 136 14.22 22.22 26.23
C ASN A 136 15.25 21.56 27.13
N ASP A 137 15.28 21.99 28.39
CA ASP A 137 16.12 21.42 29.45
C ASP A 137 15.38 21.47 30.80
N PHE A 138 16.00 20.93 31.85
CA PHE A 138 15.52 20.99 33.23
C PHE A 138 16.65 21.41 34.14
N ARG A 139 16.53 22.60 34.73
CA ARG A 139 17.55 23.23 35.57
C ARG A 139 16.92 23.72 36.86
N ASP A 140 17.63 23.55 37.97
CA ASP A 140 17.20 24.02 39.30
C ASP A 140 15.77 23.60 39.68
N GLY A 141 15.41 22.37 39.32
CA GLY A 141 14.09 21.81 39.61
C GLY A 141 12.95 22.35 38.75
N LYS A 142 13.24 23.11 37.67
CA LYS A 142 12.26 23.73 36.77
C LYS A 142 12.55 23.40 35.31
N TYR A 143 11.48 23.29 34.52
CA TYR A 143 11.61 23.25 33.07
C TYR A 143 12.03 24.61 32.53
N CYS A 144 12.91 24.59 31.54
CA CYS A 144 13.38 25.77 30.83
C CYS A 144 13.61 25.44 29.35
N SER A 145 13.90 26.47 28.56
CA SER A 145 14.48 26.30 27.23
C SER A 145 15.76 27.09 27.11
N VAL A 146 16.72 26.59 26.34
CA VAL A 146 18.05 27.15 26.17
C VAL A 146 18.18 27.64 24.74
N VAL A 147 18.57 28.91 24.57
CA VAL A 147 18.95 29.52 23.30
C VAL A 147 20.47 29.42 23.17
N PHE A 148 20.93 28.90 22.05
CA PHE A 148 22.35 28.68 21.77
C PHE A 148 22.70 29.35 20.45
N ASP A 149 23.77 30.15 20.49
CA ASP A 149 24.36 30.84 19.34
C ASP A 149 25.36 29.88 18.68
N VAL A 150 25.05 29.45 17.46
CA VAL A 150 25.81 28.45 16.70
C VAL A 150 27.08 29.05 16.09
N GLU A 151 27.09 30.35 15.78
CA GLU A 151 28.28 31.01 15.24
C GLU A 151 29.37 31.17 16.30
N LYS A 152 28.95 31.55 17.51
CA LYS A 152 29.84 31.72 18.66
C LYS A 152 30.07 30.42 19.44
N MET A 153 29.28 29.39 19.18
CA MET A 153 29.27 28.12 19.90
C MET A 153 29.09 28.30 21.42
N VAL A 154 28.14 29.14 21.82
CA VAL A 154 27.85 29.44 23.24
C VAL A 154 26.37 29.36 23.56
N GLU A 155 26.07 28.93 24.78
CA GLU A 155 24.77 29.15 25.38
C GLU A 155 24.57 30.66 25.61
N GLU A 156 23.61 31.25 24.90
CA GLU A 156 23.35 32.68 24.97
C GLU A 156 22.38 33.01 26.10
N LYS A 157 21.30 32.22 26.25
CA LYS A 157 20.21 32.54 27.17
C LYS A 157 19.43 31.32 27.62
N VAL A 158 19.01 31.32 28.90
CA VAL A 158 18.02 30.38 29.45
C VAL A 158 16.69 31.10 29.65
N LEU A 159 15.61 30.50 29.16
CA LEU A 159 14.25 31.01 29.22
C LEU A 159 13.40 30.18 30.21
N PRO A 160 12.44 30.81 30.92
CA PRO A 160 11.81 30.21 32.09
C PRO A 160 10.74 29.15 31.80
N LEU A 161 10.48 28.82 30.53
CA LEU A 161 9.53 27.78 30.13
C LEU A 161 10.14 26.87 29.06
N PRO A 162 9.76 25.57 29.04
CA PRO A 162 10.02 24.72 27.88
C PRO A 162 9.16 25.18 26.70
N ILE A 163 9.63 24.98 25.48
CA ILE A 163 8.92 25.30 24.25
C ILE A 163 8.25 24.07 23.65
N TYR A 164 7.12 24.27 22.98
CA TYR A 164 6.49 23.30 22.09
C TYR A 164 6.62 23.73 20.63
N ASP A 165 6.41 25.02 20.34
CA ASP A 165 6.54 25.57 18.99
C ASP A 165 7.00 27.04 19.05
N VAL A 166 7.80 27.46 18.09
CA VAL A 166 8.40 28.81 18.04
C VAL A 166 7.86 29.54 16.81
N ALA A 167 7.48 30.82 16.98
CA ALA A 167 7.01 31.64 15.88
C ALA A 167 8.09 31.76 14.78
N ARG A 168 7.67 31.83 13.52
CA ARG A 168 8.58 31.81 12.36
C ARG A 168 9.55 33.00 12.36
N ASP A 169 9.19 34.11 12.98
CA ASP A 169 10.04 35.30 13.12
C ASP A 169 10.93 35.28 14.38
N GLY A 170 10.86 34.20 15.18
CA GLY A 170 11.62 34.06 16.43
C GLY A 170 11.11 34.91 17.59
N SER A 171 9.99 35.62 17.44
CA SER A 171 9.54 36.63 18.44
C SER A 171 8.98 36.03 19.73
N PHE A 172 8.26 34.90 19.63
CA PHE A 172 7.67 34.22 20.78
C PHE A 172 7.62 32.71 20.57
N ALA A 173 7.39 31.96 21.65
CA ALA A 173 7.12 30.54 21.63
C ALA A 173 5.83 30.21 22.40
N LEU A 174 5.22 29.08 22.06
CA LEU A 174 4.14 28.48 22.83
C LEU A 174 4.66 27.28 23.64
N SER A 175 4.10 27.12 24.83
CA SER A 175 4.34 25.99 25.73
C SER A 175 3.01 25.34 26.13
N LEU A 176 3.09 24.11 26.66
CA LEU A 176 1.96 23.40 27.23
C LEU A 176 2.37 22.62 28.48
N ASP A 177 1.39 22.02 29.16
CA ASP A 177 1.65 21.22 30.35
C ASP A 177 2.28 19.87 29.98
N PHE A 178 3.62 19.85 29.97
CA PHE A 178 4.41 18.66 29.66
C PHE A 178 4.23 17.53 30.68
N ASN A 179 3.87 17.85 31.94
CA ASN A 179 3.67 16.85 32.99
C ASN A 179 2.38 16.07 32.76
N ARG A 180 1.28 16.78 32.52
CA ARG A 180 0.00 16.13 32.22
C ARG A 180 0.03 15.43 30.87
N LEU A 181 0.71 16.01 29.87
CA LEU A 181 0.94 15.34 28.59
C LEU A 181 1.67 14.00 28.79
N HIS A 182 2.73 13.98 29.61
CA HIS A 182 3.48 12.76 29.91
C HIS A 182 2.64 11.68 30.57
N ARG A 183 1.91 12.03 31.64
CA ARG A 183 1.05 11.07 32.34
C ARG A 183 -0.03 10.50 31.43
N MET A 184 -0.67 11.35 30.63
CA MET A 184 -1.79 10.94 29.77
C MET A 184 -1.36 10.41 28.39
N ARG A 185 -0.08 10.50 28.04
CA ARG A 185 0.52 9.94 26.82
C ARG A 185 2.01 9.68 27.03
N PRO A 186 2.37 8.54 27.66
CA PRO A 186 3.76 8.13 27.79
C PRO A 186 4.49 8.18 26.43
N GLY A 187 5.72 8.69 26.44
CA GLY A 187 6.51 8.94 25.23
C GLY A 187 6.36 10.34 24.63
N TYR A 188 5.41 11.13 25.12
CA TYR A 188 5.26 12.56 24.85
C TYR A 188 5.32 13.28 26.20
N GLY A 189 5.63 14.57 26.25
CA GLY A 189 5.78 15.26 27.55
C GLY A 189 7.12 14.97 28.26
N TYR A 190 7.29 15.49 29.48
CA TYR A 190 8.50 15.29 30.30
C TYR A 190 8.20 14.64 31.65
N ALA A 191 9.16 13.90 32.17
CA ALA A 191 9.01 13.07 33.38
C ALA A 191 9.76 13.60 34.60
N ASN A 192 10.44 14.74 34.48
CA ASN A 192 11.25 15.35 35.53
C ASN A 192 10.42 15.82 36.73
N GLN A 193 9.15 16.18 36.50
CA GLN A 193 8.21 16.56 37.55
C GLN A 193 6.96 15.69 37.52
N GLN A 194 6.30 15.58 38.68
CA GLN A 194 5.01 14.90 38.77
C GLN A 194 3.89 15.83 38.30
N ASP A 195 2.89 15.25 37.62
CA ASP A 195 1.66 15.95 37.29
C ASP A 195 0.86 16.28 38.57
N ARG A 196 0.87 17.56 38.94
CA ARG A 196 0.14 18.11 40.09
C ARG A 196 -1.38 18.01 39.94
N THR A 197 -1.87 17.88 38.70
CA THR A 197 -3.29 17.78 38.37
C THR A 197 -3.79 16.34 38.31
N LYS A 198 -2.96 15.36 38.68
CA LYS A 198 -3.33 13.94 38.72
C LYS A 198 -4.57 13.71 39.59
N GLY A 199 -5.57 13.05 39.03
CA GLY A 199 -6.84 12.79 39.71
C GLY A 199 -7.89 13.91 39.53
N ILE A 200 -7.48 15.07 39.00
CA ILE A 200 -8.40 16.15 38.61
C ILE A 200 -8.71 15.98 37.11
N LEU A 201 -9.97 15.65 36.83
CA LEU A 201 -10.45 15.30 35.49
C LEU A 201 -10.33 16.48 34.50
N CYS A 202 -10.81 17.65 34.89
CA CYS A 202 -10.65 18.90 34.14
C CYS A 202 -10.20 20.03 35.10
N PRO A 203 -8.88 20.23 35.27
CA PRO A 203 -8.35 21.22 36.22
C PRO A 203 -8.62 22.66 35.77
N ASP A 204 -8.93 23.56 36.70
CA ASP A 204 -8.99 25.01 36.42
C ASP A 204 -7.59 25.66 36.44
N GLU A 205 -6.63 24.98 35.80
CA GLU A 205 -5.22 25.33 35.74
C GLU A 205 -4.82 25.67 34.30
N CYS A 206 -3.85 26.57 34.15
CA CYS A 206 -3.30 26.91 32.84
C CYS A 206 -2.69 25.67 32.17
N CYS A 207 -2.93 25.52 30.86
CA CYS A 207 -2.44 24.41 30.06
C CYS A 207 -1.70 24.85 28.78
N ILE A 208 -1.75 26.14 28.43
CA ILE A 208 -1.02 26.74 27.31
C ILE A 208 -0.47 28.10 27.73
N TRP A 209 0.82 28.33 27.49
CA TRP A 209 1.51 29.59 27.75
C TRP A 209 2.10 30.16 26.47
N LYS A 210 2.20 31.49 26.40
CA LYS A 210 3.00 32.23 25.43
C LYS A 210 4.21 32.82 26.13
N MET A 211 5.39 32.66 25.55
CA MET A 211 6.63 33.23 26.06
C MET A 211 7.27 34.11 24.99
N GLU A 212 7.49 35.38 25.29
CA GLU A 212 8.32 36.25 24.44
C GLU A 212 9.79 35.82 24.56
N ILE A 213 10.46 35.56 23.43
CA ILE A 213 11.82 35.03 23.42
C ILE A 213 12.83 36.08 23.93
N ASN A 214 12.73 37.31 23.43
CA ASN A 214 13.67 38.38 23.76
C ASN A 214 13.66 38.75 25.25
N THR A 215 12.48 38.79 25.86
CA THR A 215 12.31 39.23 27.26
C THR A 215 12.23 38.05 28.24
N GLY A 216 11.83 36.86 27.78
CA GLY A 216 11.46 35.74 28.64
C GLY A 216 10.13 35.93 29.36
N LYS A 217 9.36 36.97 29.00
CA LYS A 217 8.06 37.26 29.62
C LYS A 217 7.05 36.17 29.26
N VAL A 218 6.38 35.63 30.27
CA VAL A 218 5.38 34.56 30.14
C VAL A 218 3.98 35.12 30.32
N VAL A 219 3.06 34.69 29.47
CA VAL A 219 1.62 34.99 29.52
C VAL A 219 0.84 33.68 29.47
N GLU A 220 -0.06 33.49 30.43
CA GLU A 220 -1.00 32.36 30.42
C GLU A 220 -2.09 32.59 29.36
N LEU A 221 -2.27 31.61 28.47
CA LEU A 221 -3.24 31.73 27.38
C LEU A 221 -4.57 31.04 27.72
N PHE A 222 -4.52 29.76 28.07
CA PHE A 222 -5.73 28.95 28.24
C PHE A 222 -5.58 27.96 29.38
N LYS A 223 -6.69 27.72 30.07
CA LYS A 223 -6.88 26.63 31.03
C LYS A 223 -7.56 25.42 30.38
N TYR A 224 -7.55 24.26 31.04
CA TYR A 224 -8.34 23.11 30.56
C TYR A 224 -9.85 23.39 30.57
N THR A 225 -10.32 24.14 31.57
CA THR A 225 -11.71 24.58 31.71
C THR A 225 -12.18 25.46 30.55
N ASP A 226 -11.31 26.33 30.00
CA ASP A 226 -11.63 27.14 28.84
C ASP A 226 -11.97 26.27 27.62
N PHE A 227 -11.18 25.23 27.37
CA PHE A 227 -11.47 24.26 26.31
C PHE A 227 -12.73 23.44 26.63
N ALA A 228 -12.90 22.95 27.85
CA ALA A 228 -14.10 22.18 28.19
C ALA A 228 -15.40 23.01 28.08
N ALA A 229 -15.34 24.32 28.35
CA ALA A 229 -16.46 25.24 28.24
C ALA A 229 -16.75 25.71 26.80
N PHE A 230 -15.73 25.75 25.94
CA PHE A 230 -15.89 26.06 24.52
C PHE A 230 -16.54 24.90 23.77
N GLU A 231 -17.77 25.08 23.28
CA GLU A 231 -18.57 24.05 22.59
C GLU A 231 -18.58 22.70 23.36
N PRO A 232 -19.26 22.64 24.52
CA PRO A 232 -19.21 21.48 25.40
C PRO A 232 -19.93 20.27 24.79
N ASP A 233 -19.40 19.08 25.04
CA ASP A 233 -20.00 17.79 24.70
C ASP A 233 -20.35 17.03 25.99
N GLU A 234 -21.46 16.29 26.02
CA GLU A 234 -21.89 15.54 27.21
C GLU A 234 -20.82 14.55 27.71
N THR A 235 -20.03 13.98 26.80
CA THR A 235 -18.94 13.06 27.12
C THR A 235 -17.75 13.75 27.77
N MET A 236 -17.69 15.08 27.81
CA MET A 236 -16.70 15.82 28.60
C MET A 236 -17.03 15.77 30.09
N ASN A 237 -18.29 15.52 30.45
CA ASN A 237 -18.69 15.41 31.84
C ASN A 237 -18.01 14.20 32.49
N ARG A 238 -17.17 14.46 33.49
CA ARG A 238 -16.35 13.44 34.19
C ARG A 238 -15.31 12.76 33.29
N ALA A 239 -14.85 13.43 32.24
CA ALA A 239 -13.73 12.96 31.42
C ALA A 239 -12.42 13.63 31.81
N GLU A 240 -11.31 12.94 31.58
CA GLU A 240 -9.99 13.53 31.80
C GLU A 240 -9.52 14.29 30.56
N HIS A 241 -9.20 15.57 30.68
CA HIS A 241 -8.83 16.45 29.55
C HIS A 241 -7.33 16.62 29.38
N LYS A 242 -6.87 16.82 28.15
CA LYS A 242 -5.52 17.30 27.83
C LYS A 242 -5.48 18.09 26.53
N VAL A 243 -4.42 18.86 26.37
CA VAL A 243 -4.03 19.51 25.11
C VAL A 243 -2.76 18.87 24.58
N ASN A 244 -2.60 18.85 23.26
CA ASN A 244 -1.40 18.39 22.58
C ASN A 244 -1.29 19.08 21.21
N HIS A 245 -0.12 18.97 20.58
CA HIS A 245 0.10 19.41 19.20
C HIS A 245 -0.25 20.88 18.99
N LEU A 246 0.58 21.74 19.58
CA LEU A 246 0.56 23.17 19.29
C LEU A 246 1.36 23.42 18.02
N MET A 247 0.78 24.17 17.08
CA MET A 247 1.51 24.66 15.92
C MET A 247 1.04 26.08 15.59
N ILE A 248 1.97 27.02 15.55
CA ILE A 248 1.76 28.43 15.23
C ILE A 248 1.57 28.56 13.70
N SER A 249 0.63 29.40 13.27
CA SER A 249 0.41 29.67 11.85
C SER A 249 1.64 30.36 11.23
N PRO A 250 1.87 30.22 9.91
CA PRO A 250 3.07 30.78 9.27
C PRO A 250 3.29 32.28 9.51
N ASN A 251 2.22 33.07 9.62
CA ASN A 251 2.27 34.50 9.96
C ASN A 251 2.32 34.83 11.46
N GLY A 252 2.34 33.85 12.36
CA GLY A 252 2.43 34.05 13.81
C GLY A 252 1.16 34.57 14.49
N LYS A 253 0.03 34.73 13.78
CA LYS A 253 -1.19 35.34 14.33
C LYS A 253 -2.14 34.35 15.01
N ARG A 254 -2.14 33.09 14.56
CA ARG A 254 -2.99 32.02 15.08
C ARG A 254 -2.15 30.82 15.48
N PHE A 255 -2.74 29.90 16.22
CA PHE A 255 -2.18 28.59 16.43
C PHE A 255 -3.30 27.54 16.45
N MET A 256 -2.93 26.30 16.15
CA MET A 256 -3.81 25.14 16.30
C MET A 256 -3.46 24.36 17.57
N VAL A 257 -4.45 23.66 18.12
CA VAL A 257 -4.31 22.77 19.28
C VAL A 257 -5.25 21.58 19.17
N LEU A 258 -4.76 20.39 19.52
CA LEU A 258 -5.60 19.22 19.72
C LEU A 258 -6.08 19.18 21.17
N HIS A 259 -7.37 19.42 21.36
CA HIS A 259 -8.04 19.18 22.64
C HIS A 259 -8.59 17.75 22.67
N ARG A 260 -8.22 16.98 23.69
CA ARG A 260 -8.60 15.56 23.84
C ARG A 260 -9.16 15.31 25.23
N TRP A 261 -10.22 14.52 25.30
CA TRP A 261 -10.80 14.07 26.56
C TRP A 261 -11.05 12.57 26.55
N PHE A 262 -11.04 11.97 27.74
CA PHE A 262 -11.17 10.53 27.94
C PHE A 262 -12.36 10.23 28.84
N ASP A 263 -13.47 9.80 28.25
CA ASP A 263 -14.67 9.32 28.96
C ASP A 263 -14.62 7.81 29.12
N LYS A 264 -14.49 7.31 30.35
CA LYS A 264 -14.45 5.87 30.67
C LYS A 264 -13.45 5.08 29.79
N GLY A 265 -12.31 5.69 29.48
CA GLY A 265 -11.25 5.12 28.64
C GLY A 265 -11.46 5.28 27.13
N ARG A 266 -12.60 5.82 26.68
CA ARG A 266 -12.83 6.19 25.28
C ARG A 266 -12.19 7.56 25.01
N LYS A 267 -11.32 7.61 24.00
CA LYS A 267 -10.65 8.83 23.57
C LYS A 267 -11.52 9.61 22.60
N HIS A 268 -11.72 10.89 22.89
CA HIS A 268 -12.32 11.89 22.01
C HIS A 268 -11.29 12.96 21.66
N THR A 269 -11.47 13.65 20.54
CA THR A 269 -10.50 14.64 20.05
C THR A 269 -11.19 15.66 19.18
N ARG A 270 -10.72 16.89 19.27
CA ARG A 270 -11.06 17.96 18.32
C ARG A 270 -9.84 18.80 17.98
N LEU A 271 -9.86 19.38 16.80
CA LEU A 271 -8.87 20.34 16.33
C LEU A 271 -9.43 21.75 16.47
N VAL A 272 -8.78 22.57 17.28
CA VAL A 272 -9.16 23.96 17.53
C VAL A 272 -8.10 24.88 16.97
N THR A 273 -8.51 25.98 16.36
CA THR A 273 -7.63 27.10 15.99
C THR A 273 -8.03 28.35 16.78
N VAL A 274 -7.06 29.21 17.11
CA VAL A 274 -7.32 30.40 17.93
C VAL A 274 -6.25 31.46 17.68
N ASN A 275 -6.57 32.73 17.90
CA ASN A 275 -5.59 33.81 17.85
C ASN A 275 -4.63 33.72 19.03
N VAL A 276 -3.40 34.19 18.84
CA VAL A 276 -2.37 34.22 19.90
C VAL A 276 -2.70 35.18 21.06
N ASP A 277 -3.72 36.04 20.89
CA ASP A 277 -4.28 36.94 21.92
C ASP A 277 -5.49 36.33 22.66
N ARG A 278 -5.82 35.06 22.36
CA ARG A 278 -6.93 34.24 22.88
C ARG A 278 -8.29 34.47 22.24
N THR A 279 -8.40 35.36 21.27
CA THR A 279 -9.68 35.63 20.58
C THR A 279 -9.95 34.65 19.44
N GLU A 280 -11.20 34.61 18.97
CA GLU A 280 -11.62 33.87 17.78
C GLU A 280 -11.23 32.37 17.80
N MET A 281 -11.55 31.69 18.90
CA MET A 281 -11.47 30.24 18.98
C MET A 281 -12.45 29.62 17.99
N TYR A 282 -12.00 28.62 17.24
CA TYR A 282 -12.80 27.95 16.21
C TYR A 282 -12.58 26.44 16.26
N ASN A 283 -13.67 25.68 16.32
CA ASN A 283 -13.65 24.22 16.21
C ASN A 283 -13.62 23.80 14.74
N LEU A 284 -12.43 23.44 14.27
CA LEU A 284 -12.21 23.07 12.88
C LEU A 284 -12.73 21.67 12.57
N SER A 285 -12.60 20.72 13.50
CA SER A 285 -13.14 19.37 13.34
C SER A 285 -13.19 18.61 14.67
N ASP A 286 -14.33 18.00 14.96
CA ASP A 286 -14.60 17.14 16.12
C ASP A 286 -15.45 15.89 15.76
N ASP A 287 -15.62 15.60 14.47
CA ASP A 287 -16.62 14.64 13.97
C ASP A 287 -16.48 13.21 14.53
N VAL A 288 -15.32 12.57 14.32
CA VAL A 288 -15.03 11.26 14.92
C VAL A 288 -13.63 11.21 15.50
N PHE A 289 -12.62 11.59 14.73
CA PHE A 289 -11.23 11.56 15.16
C PHE A 289 -10.36 12.52 14.34
N VAL A 290 -9.38 13.10 15.01
CA VAL A 290 -8.34 13.99 14.47
C VAL A 290 -6.99 13.53 15.01
N SER A 291 -6.05 13.32 14.08
CA SER A 291 -4.70 12.84 14.40
C SER A 291 -3.66 13.92 14.15
N HIS A 292 -2.74 13.71 13.20
CA HIS A 292 -1.69 14.64 12.84
C HIS A 292 -2.23 15.76 11.96
N CYS A 293 -1.70 16.96 12.15
CA CYS A 293 -2.08 18.16 11.42
C CYS A 293 -0.85 19.03 11.12
N PHE A 294 -0.99 19.92 10.15
CA PHE A 294 0.06 20.83 9.71
C PHE A 294 -0.53 22.06 8.99
N TRP A 295 -0.06 23.27 9.32
CA TRP A 295 -0.44 24.48 8.60
C TRP A 295 0.21 24.50 7.21
N LYS A 296 -0.61 24.51 6.14
CA LYS A 296 -0.12 24.74 4.77
C LYS A 296 0.26 26.21 4.58
N ASN A 297 -0.66 27.10 4.95
CA ASN A 297 -0.57 28.54 4.87
C ASN A 297 -1.38 29.16 6.02
N ASP A 298 -1.63 30.46 6.01
CA ASP A 298 -2.36 31.15 7.08
C ASP A 298 -3.87 30.85 7.15
N GLN A 299 -4.40 30.10 6.18
CA GLN A 299 -5.83 29.82 6.03
C GLN A 299 -6.14 28.33 5.95
N GLU A 300 -5.19 27.47 5.59
CA GLU A 300 -5.44 26.07 5.31
C GLU A 300 -4.61 25.15 6.21
N ILE A 301 -5.26 24.14 6.76
CA ILE A 301 -4.66 23.11 7.62
C ILE A 301 -4.90 21.74 6.99
N LEU A 302 -3.80 21.01 6.75
CA LEU A 302 -3.87 19.61 6.40
C LEU A 302 -3.97 18.78 7.68
N SER A 303 -4.86 17.79 7.71
CA SER A 303 -4.91 16.84 8.81
C SER A 303 -5.40 15.46 8.39
N PHE A 304 -4.88 14.42 9.03
CA PHE A 304 -5.49 13.10 9.00
C PHE A 304 -6.67 13.04 9.97
N LEU A 305 -7.86 12.78 9.43
CA LEU A 305 -9.12 12.76 10.17
C LEU A 305 -9.91 11.50 9.87
N ARG A 306 -10.77 11.12 10.81
CA ARG A 306 -11.92 10.25 10.56
C ARG A 306 -13.17 11.10 10.52
N LYS A 307 -13.86 11.10 9.38
CA LYS A 307 -15.22 11.63 9.24
C LYS A 307 -16.25 10.51 9.17
N LYS A 308 -17.48 10.73 9.64
CA LYS A 308 -18.55 9.69 9.65
C LYS A 308 -18.88 9.17 8.26
N GLU A 309 -18.92 10.05 7.28
CA GLU A 309 -19.37 9.75 5.92
C GLU A 309 -18.28 9.10 5.06
N THR A 310 -17.06 9.61 5.15
CA THR A 310 -15.94 9.27 4.25
C THR A 310 -14.89 8.37 4.91
N GLY A 311 -14.83 8.32 6.25
CA GLY A 311 -13.87 7.54 7.00
C GLY A 311 -12.49 8.21 7.12
N ASP A 312 -11.46 7.38 7.21
CA ASP A 312 -10.06 7.75 7.47
C ASP A 312 -9.35 8.29 6.20
N HIS A 313 -9.03 9.59 6.18
CA HIS A 313 -8.34 10.27 5.07
C HIS A 313 -7.57 11.51 5.52
N TYR A 314 -6.77 12.07 4.60
CA TYR A 314 -6.22 13.41 4.73
C TYR A 314 -7.22 14.44 4.19
N TYR A 315 -7.41 15.53 4.92
CA TYR A 315 -8.28 16.63 4.52
C TYR A 315 -7.51 17.93 4.63
N LEU A 316 -7.60 18.74 3.59
CA LEU A 316 -7.21 20.14 3.62
C LEU A 316 -8.43 20.96 4.02
N MET A 317 -8.41 21.53 5.21
CA MET A 317 -9.51 22.30 5.79
C MET A 317 -9.17 23.77 5.79
N LYS A 318 -10.16 24.62 5.55
CA LYS A 318 -10.01 26.06 5.64
C LYS A 318 -10.38 26.54 7.03
N ASP A 319 -9.46 27.25 7.67
CA ASP A 319 -9.64 27.81 9.00
C ASP A 319 -10.84 28.76 9.05
N LYS A 320 -11.53 28.79 10.19
CA LYS A 320 -12.77 29.53 10.44
C LYS A 320 -13.96 29.16 9.54
N THR A 321 -13.87 28.10 8.74
CA THR A 321 -14.99 27.58 7.95
C THR A 321 -15.16 26.08 8.13
N LYS A 322 -16.27 25.53 7.63
CA LYS A 322 -16.48 24.07 7.52
C LYS A 322 -16.05 23.53 6.16
N GLU A 323 -15.43 24.35 5.31
CA GLU A 323 -14.96 23.94 3.98
C GLU A 323 -13.74 23.02 4.11
N PHE A 324 -13.78 21.90 3.39
CA PHE A 324 -12.65 20.99 3.31
C PHE A 324 -12.58 20.32 1.94
N ARG A 325 -11.37 19.91 1.58
CA ARG A 325 -11.09 19.06 0.41
C ARG A 325 -10.42 17.78 0.87
N LEU A 326 -10.97 16.63 0.47
CA LEU A 326 -10.35 15.33 0.71
C LEU A 326 -9.14 15.18 -0.22
N LEU A 327 -7.97 14.93 0.35
CA LEU A 327 -6.72 14.68 -0.37
C LEU A 327 -6.37 13.19 -0.32
N TRP A 328 -5.86 12.68 -1.44
CA TRP A 328 -5.40 11.30 -1.60
C TRP A 328 -6.39 10.23 -1.08
N PRO A 329 -7.54 10.01 -1.76
CA PRO A 329 -8.56 9.04 -1.33
C PRO A 329 -8.05 7.60 -1.10
N ARG A 330 -6.89 7.27 -1.67
CA ARG A 330 -6.24 5.95 -1.54
C ARG A 330 -5.30 5.85 -0.33
N LEU A 331 -4.91 6.97 0.28
CA LEU A 331 -4.10 7.01 1.49
C LEU A 331 -5.01 7.05 2.73
N ARG A 332 -5.32 5.87 3.26
CA ARG A 332 -6.19 5.69 4.45
C ARG A 332 -5.42 5.43 5.74
N THR A 333 -4.10 5.55 5.70
CA THR A 333 -3.23 5.27 6.85
C THR A 333 -2.81 6.57 7.50
N ASP A 334 -2.99 6.63 8.82
CA ASP A 334 -2.51 7.74 9.64
C ASP A 334 -0.97 7.82 9.57
N GLY A 335 -0.47 9.05 9.52
CA GLY A 335 0.92 9.38 9.34
C GLY A 335 1.17 10.84 9.72
N HIS A 336 2.44 11.14 9.92
CA HIS A 336 2.95 12.42 10.38
C HIS A 336 3.24 13.31 9.15
N CYS A 337 2.26 14.14 8.79
CA CYS A 337 2.32 14.91 7.55
C CYS A 337 2.95 16.30 7.71
N SER A 338 3.76 16.74 6.76
CA SER A 338 4.24 18.13 6.67
C SER A 338 4.40 18.59 5.22
N TYR A 339 4.17 19.89 4.97
CA TYR A 339 4.39 20.48 3.65
C TYR A 339 5.87 20.80 3.41
N SER A 340 6.30 20.64 2.16
CA SER A 340 7.57 21.17 1.67
C SER A 340 7.64 22.69 1.91
N PRO A 341 8.84 23.29 1.97
CA PRO A 341 9.02 24.72 2.17
C PRO A 341 8.24 25.59 1.16
N ASP A 342 8.21 25.17 -0.12
CA ASP A 342 7.48 25.83 -1.21
C ASP A 342 5.98 25.49 -1.28
N ARG A 343 5.50 24.61 -0.39
CA ARG A 343 4.11 24.13 -0.30
C ARG A 343 3.60 23.34 -1.50
N SER A 344 4.49 22.91 -2.41
CA SER A 344 4.10 22.12 -3.59
C SER A 344 3.92 20.63 -3.28
N MET A 345 4.60 20.13 -2.25
CA MET A 345 4.60 18.72 -1.85
C MET A 345 4.26 18.55 -0.37
N VAL A 346 3.82 17.35 -0.03
CA VAL A 346 3.57 16.89 1.34
C VAL A 346 4.32 15.59 1.53
N ILE A 347 5.05 15.48 2.64
CA ILE A 347 5.62 14.21 3.08
C ILE A 347 4.75 13.66 4.21
N THR A 348 4.57 12.34 4.24
CA THR A 348 3.94 11.65 5.38
C THR A 348 4.50 10.23 5.49
N ASP A 349 4.27 9.59 6.63
CA ASP A 349 4.67 8.21 6.88
C ASP A 349 3.48 7.29 7.19
N SER A 350 3.78 6.08 7.66
CA SER A 350 2.79 5.15 8.19
C SER A 350 3.34 4.42 9.39
N TYR A 351 2.48 4.12 10.36
CA TYR A 351 2.83 3.19 11.42
C TYR A 351 3.22 1.79 10.89
N PRO A 352 4.13 1.07 11.59
CA PRO A 352 4.51 -0.29 11.20
C PRO A 352 3.30 -1.22 11.06
N ASN A 353 3.16 -1.86 9.90
CA ASN A 353 2.10 -2.81 9.62
C ASN A 353 2.31 -4.14 10.38
N ARG A 354 1.50 -5.16 10.07
CA ARG A 354 1.60 -6.49 10.70
C ARG A 354 2.94 -7.19 10.49
N LYS A 355 3.64 -6.88 9.39
CA LYS A 355 5.00 -7.33 9.07
C LYS A 355 6.08 -6.40 9.63
N ARG A 356 5.70 -5.44 10.48
CA ARG A 356 6.60 -4.42 11.05
C ARG A 356 7.24 -3.51 10.01
N MET A 357 6.60 -3.29 8.85
CA MET A 357 7.06 -2.34 7.84
C MET A 357 6.33 -1.02 7.97
N ALA A 358 7.08 0.07 8.07
CA ALA A 358 6.63 1.44 7.92
C ALA A 358 7.00 1.96 6.53
N PHE A 359 6.30 2.98 6.04
CA PHE A 359 6.49 3.53 4.70
C PHE A 359 6.59 5.05 4.78
N VAL A 360 7.34 5.65 3.86
CA VAL A 360 7.40 7.11 3.67
C VAL A 360 6.84 7.43 2.29
N TYR A 361 5.98 8.45 2.25
CA TYR A 361 5.24 8.86 1.07
C TYR A 361 5.47 10.33 0.77
N VAL A 362 5.70 10.65 -0.51
CA VAL A 362 5.64 12.02 -1.04
C VAL A 362 4.35 12.22 -1.83
N CYS A 363 3.71 13.35 -1.60
CA CYS A 363 2.36 13.64 -2.08
C CYS A 363 2.30 15.04 -2.73
N THR A 364 1.56 15.23 -3.83
CA THR A 364 1.16 16.55 -4.33
C THR A 364 -0.36 16.71 -4.22
N GLU A 365 -0.88 17.93 -4.14
CA GLU A 365 -2.34 18.12 -3.99
C GLU A 365 -3.13 17.70 -5.24
N GLU A 366 -2.49 17.69 -6.41
CA GLU A 366 -3.12 17.39 -7.70
C GLU A 366 -3.19 15.88 -8.00
N GLN A 367 -2.27 15.09 -7.45
CA GLN A 367 -2.27 13.65 -7.69
C GLN A 367 -3.27 12.93 -6.79
N GLU A 368 -3.97 11.94 -7.36
CA GLU A 368 -4.89 11.10 -6.58
C GLU A 368 -4.17 10.09 -5.68
N GLN A 369 -2.88 9.82 -5.95
CA GLN A 369 -2.10 8.80 -5.25
C GLN A 369 -0.77 9.33 -4.69
N PRO A 370 -0.45 9.02 -3.43
CA PRO A 370 0.87 9.30 -2.88
C PRO A 370 1.93 8.36 -3.49
N VAL A 371 3.14 8.86 -3.70
CA VAL A 371 4.28 8.07 -4.16
C VAL A 371 5.05 7.56 -2.94
N ARG A 372 5.26 6.26 -2.84
CA ARG A 372 6.10 5.67 -1.78
C ARG A 372 7.57 5.83 -2.15
N ILE A 373 8.34 6.52 -1.30
CA ILE A 373 9.78 6.76 -1.50
C ILE A 373 10.67 5.90 -0.61
N ALA A 374 10.13 5.35 0.49
CA ALA A 374 10.85 4.41 1.35
C ALA A 374 9.93 3.36 1.99
N LYS A 375 10.51 2.20 2.27
CA LYS A 375 9.92 1.09 3.04
C LYS A 375 10.95 0.68 4.10
N ILE A 376 10.57 0.72 5.37
CA ILE A 376 11.50 0.65 6.49
C ILE A 376 11.03 -0.39 7.50
N PHE A 377 11.93 -1.29 7.89
CA PHE A 377 11.64 -2.30 8.89
C PHE A 377 11.77 -1.74 10.31
N SER A 378 10.82 -2.09 11.18
CA SER A 378 10.80 -1.69 12.59
C SER A 378 11.03 -2.90 13.50
N PRO A 379 12.25 -3.12 14.03
CA PRO A 379 12.54 -4.29 14.87
C PRO A 379 11.68 -4.35 16.13
N PHE A 380 11.38 -5.57 16.59
CA PHE A 380 10.56 -5.84 17.79
C PHE A 380 11.12 -5.26 19.10
N LYS A 381 12.39 -4.87 19.10
CA LYS A 381 13.08 -4.19 20.20
C LYS A 381 12.43 -2.83 20.51
N TYR A 382 11.91 -2.14 19.50
CA TYR A 382 11.27 -0.82 19.63
C TYR A 382 9.75 -0.99 19.46
N ASP A 383 8.99 -0.98 20.55
CA ASP A 383 7.56 -1.27 20.53
C ASP A 383 6.78 -0.42 21.54
N ASN A 384 5.44 -0.41 21.41
CA ASN A 384 4.52 0.37 22.25
C ASN A 384 4.88 1.87 22.31
N ASP A 385 5.12 2.41 23.50
CA ASP A 385 5.42 3.83 23.70
C ASP A 385 6.91 4.15 23.44
N CYS A 386 7.80 3.14 23.45
CA CYS A 386 9.20 3.23 23.05
C CYS A 386 9.44 2.93 21.56
N ARG A 387 8.38 2.90 20.74
CA ARG A 387 8.49 2.69 19.29
C ARG A 387 9.23 3.86 18.63
N CYS A 388 9.81 3.60 17.47
CA CYS A 388 10.30 4.65 16.57
C CYS A 388 9.23 4.96 15.53
N ASP A 389 8.62 6.13 15.64
CA ASP A 389 7.83 6.73 14.57
C ASP A 389 8.83 7.41 13.58
N LEU A 390 8.58 7.35 12.27
CA LEU A 390 9.58 7.79 11.29
C LEU A 390 9.73 9.31 11.25
N HIS A 391 8.63 10.03 11.49
CA HIS A 391 8.58 11.49 11.56
C HIS A 391 9.32 12.18 10.41
N PRO A 392 8.90 12.00 9.15
CA PRO A 392 9.58 12.60 8.01
C PRO A 392 9.54 14.14 8.07
N ARG A 393 10.69 14.77 7.94
CA ARG A 393 10.87 16.23 8.05
C ARG A 393 11.63 16.75 6.84
N TRP A 394 11.14 17.83 6.24
CA TRP A 394 11.80 18.47 5.10
C TRP A 394 13.07 19.21 5.50
N ASN A 395 14.06 19.20 4.62
CA ASN A 395 15.11 20.21 4.61
C ASN A 395 14.56 21.57 4.10
N ARG A 396 15.37 22.62 4.16
CA ARG A 396 14.90 23.98 3.86
C ARG A 396 14.74 24.25 2.37
N GLU A 397 15.45 23.52 1.52
CA GLU A 397 15.28 23.58 0.05
C GLU A 397 14.09 22.74 -0.45
N GLY A 398 13.61 21.77 0.34
CA GLY A 398 12.52 20.87 -0.07
C GLY A 398 12.94 19.75 -1.03
N ASN A 399 14.22 19.42 -1.09
CA ASN A 399 14.78 18.36 -1.96
C ASN A 399 15.27 17.12 -1.18
N LYS A 400 15.17 17.11 0.16
CA LYS A 400 15.52 15.99 1.03
C LYS A 400 14.54 15.92 2.21
N VAL A 401 14.38 14.72 2.75
CA VAL A 401 13.66 14.50 4.01
C VAL A 401 14.48 13.68 4.99
N CYS A 402 14.42 14.04 6.27
CA CYS A 402 15.06 13.33 7.37
C CYS A 402 14.01 12.50 8.11
N ILE A 403 14.38 11.28 8.48
CA ILE A 403 13.56 10.36 9.29
C ILE A 403 14.38 9.82 10.48
N ASP A 404 13.66 9.48 11.55
CA ASP A 404 14.21 8.69 12.65
C ASP A 404 13.93 7.22 12.36
N SER A 405 14.94 6.36 12.41
CA SER A 405 14.73 4.93 12.11
C SER A 405 15.58 4.01 12.96
N VAL A 406 15.12 2.78 13.10
CA VAL A 406 15.73 1.72 13.93
C VAL A 406 16.05 0.46 13.13
N HIS A 407 15.98 0.54 11.80
CA HIS A 407 16.07 -0.63 10.92
C HIS A 407 17.43 -1.34 10.97
N GLU A 408 18.49 -0.64 11.37
CA GLU A 408 19.84 -1.20 11.58
C GLU A 408 20.07 -1.68 13.04
N GLY A 409 19.00 -1.79 13.85
CA GLY A 409 19.05 -2.36 15.20
C GLY A 409 19.30 -1.36 16.33
N LYS A 410 19.66 -0.12 15.99
CA LYS A 410 19.76 1.05 16.88
C LYS A 410 19.04 2.24 16.24
N ARG A 411 18.58 3.20 17.05
CA ARG A 411 17.94 4.42 16.52
C ARG A 411 19.01 5.35 15.93
N GLY A 412 18.81 5.75 14.67
CA GLY A 412 19.67 6.67 13.94
C GLY A 412 18.86 7.68 13.12
N LEU A 413 19.59 8.66 12.60
CA LEU A 413 19.07 9.69 11.69
C LEU A 413 19.42 9.30 10.25
N TYR A 414 18.42 9.33 9.39
CA TYR A 414 18.58 8.96 7.99
C TYR A 414 17.97 10.03 7.09
N VAL A 415 18.59 10.23 5.94
CA VAL A 415 18.19 11.20 4.91
C VAL A 415 17.77 10.46 3.66
N ILE A 416 16.69 10.95 3.05
CA ILE A 416 16.12 10.45 1.81
C ILE A 416 16.06 11.63 0.83
N PRO A 417 16.74 11.59 -0.32
CA PRO A 417 16.57 12.61 -1.35
C PRO A 417 15.18 12.52 -1.97
N VAL A 418 14.61 13.66 -2.30
CA VAL A 418 13.31 13.81 -2.97
C VAL A 418 13.53 14.53 -4.29
N LYS A 419 13.55 13.81 -5.41
CA LYS A 419 13.70 14.43 -6.74
C LYS A 419 12.32 14.77 -7.28
N LYS A 420 12.17 15.91 -7.96
CA LYS A 420 10.93 16.25 -8.69
C LYS A 420 10.51 15.20 -9.73
N LYS A 421 11.44 14.36 -10.21
CA LYS A 421 11.16 13.20 -11.10
C LYS A 421 10.57 11.98 -10.38
N ASP A 422 10.74 11.89 -9.05
CA ASP A 422 10.18 10.80 -8.24
C ASP A 422 8.66 10.96 -8.07
N VAL A 423 8.12 12.15 -8.37
CA VAL A 423 6.70 12.40 -8.55
C VAL A 423 6.40 12.31 -10.05
N PRO A 424 5.67 11.27 -10.54
CA PRO A 424 5.33 11.20 -11.95
C PRO A 424 4.52 12.44 -12.34
N PRO A 425 4.70 12.98 -13.56
CA PRO A 425 3.98 14.16 -14.02
C PRO A 425 2.48 13.93 -13.86
N VAL A 426 1.80 14.93 -13.29
CA VAL A 426 0.35 14.95 -13.13
C VAL A 426 -0.26 14.70 -14.52
N PRO A 427 -1.01 13.60 -14.72
CA PRO A 427 -1.79 13.44 -15.94
C PRO A 427 -2.66 14.69 -16.09
N ALA A 428 -2.69 15.27 -17.29
CA ALA A 428 -3.53 16.42 -17.61
C ALA A 428 -4.91 16.28 -16.93
N PRO A 429 -5.47 17.37 -16.37
CA PRO A 429 -6.66 17.33 -15.55
C PRO A 429 -7.69 16.41 -16.19
N LYS A 430 -8.03 15.33 -15.46
CA LYS A 430 -9.06 14.41 -15.90
C LYS A 430 -10.30 15.26 -16.19
N PRO A 431 -10.89 15.17 -17.38
CA PRO A 431 -12.08 15.94 -17.68
C PRO A 431 -13.15 15.58 -16.66
N GLU A 432 -13.88 16.61 -16.24
CA GLU A 432 -15.06 16.53 -15.38
C GLU A 432 -15.95 15.33 -15.72
N VAL A 433 -16.75 14.90 -14.74
CA VAL A 433 -17.77 13.86 -14.93
C VAL A 433 -18.74 14.29 -16.05
N VAL A 434 -18.46 13.87 -17.28
CA VAL A 434 -19.30 14.15 -18.45
C VAL A 434 -20.51 13.20 -18.42
N LYS A 435 -21.73 13.76 -18.38
CA LYS A 435 -22.98 13.02 -18.61
C LYS A 435 -22.94 12.32 -19.98
N GLY A 436 -23.25 11.02 -20.04
CA GLY A 436 -23.45 10.28 -21.30
C GLY A 436 -22.69 8.96 -21.50
N LYS A 437 -21.97 8.42 -20.50
CA LYS A 437 -21.20 7.16 -20.61
C LYS A 437 -22.01 5.94 -20.13
N TYR A 438 -21.73 4.77 -20.71
CA TYR A 438 -22.25 3.49 -20.22
C TYR A 438 -21.47 3.00 -19.00
N LYS A 439 -22.15 2.76 -17.89
CA LYS A 439 -21.58 2.24 -16.64
C LYS A 439 -21.47 0.72 -16.70
N VAL A 440 -20.25 0.20 -16.57
CA VAL A 440 -19.96 -1.23 -16.59
C VAL A 440 -19.44 -1.66 -15.21
N ALA A 441 -20.28 -2.37 -14.45
CA ALA A 441 -19.94 -2.90 -13.14
C ALA A 441 -19.29 -4.28 -13.23
N TYR A 442 -17.99 -4.36 -12.94
CA TYR A 442 -17.23 -5.59 -12.81
C TYR A 442 -17.36 -6.14 -11.39
N VAL A 443 -18.18 -7.17 -11.22
CA VAL A 443 -18.41 -7.80 -9.91
C VAL A 443 -17.45 -8.98 -9.75
N ILE A 444 -16.60 -8.90 -8.73
CA ILE A 444 -15.49 -9.85 -8.52
C ILE A 444 -15.45 -10.28 -7.05
N THR A 445 -14.98 -11.48 -6.75
CA THR A 445 -14.92 -11.94 -5.35
C THR A 445 -13.89 -11.15 -4.54
N GLN A 446 -12.64 -11.18 -4.99
CA GLN A 446 -11.49 -10.41 -4.48
C GLN A 446 -10.50 -10.20 -5.64
N CYS A 447 -9.64 -9.19 -5.55
CA CYS A 447 -8.58 -8.92 -6.53
C CYS A 447 -7.36 -9.88 -6.39
N LYS A 448 -7.55 -11.18 -6.12
CA LYS A 448 -6.43 -12.13 -5.95
C LYS A 448 -5.53 -12.20 -7.20
N ASN A 449 -4.21 -12.15 -7.04
CA ASN A 449 -3.26 -12.26 -8.17
C ASN A 449 -3.45 -13.59 -8.91
N SER A 450 -4.10 -13.54 -10.07
CA SER A 450 -4.49 -14.71 -10.84
C SER A 450 -4.78 -14.32 -12.28
N GLY A 451 -4.70 -15.30 -13.20
CA GLY A 451 -5.02 -15.09 -14.62
C GLY A 451 -6.37 -14.38 -14.86
N PRO A 452 -7.48 -14.83 -14.27
CA PRO A 452 -8.78 -14.16 -14.36
C PRO A 452 -8.78 -12.68 -13.96
N MET A 453 -8.09 -12.34 -12.86
CA MET A 453 -8.03 -10.97 -12.38
C MET A 453 -7.11 -10.12 -13.27
N ASN A 454 -5.98 -10.66 -13.74
CA ASN A 454 -5.12 -9.94 -14.68
C ASN A 454 -5.82 -9.66 -16.02
N GLN A 455 -6.62 -10.61 -16.52
CA GLN A 455 -7.37 -10.44 -17.75
C GLN A 455 -8.48 -9.39 -17.63
N THR A 456 -9.18 -9.33 -16.50
CA THR A 456 -10.18 -8.28 -16.28
C THR A 456 -9.53 -6.91 -16.19
N LEU A 457 -8.39 -6.83 -15.49
CA LEU A 457 -7.61 -5.60 -15.45
C LEU A 457 -7.17 -5.16 -16.86
N ASN A 458 -6.73 -6.09 -17.71
CA ASN A 458 -6.36 -5.82 -19.10
C ASN A 458 -7.55 -5.29 -19.92
N ILE A 459 -8.76 -5.84 -19.72
CA ILE A 459 -9.99 -5.30 -20.35
C ILE A 459 -10.19 -3.85 -19.89
N ILE A 460 -10.20 -3.62 -18.58
CA ILE A 460 -10.48 -2.29 -17.99
C ILE A 460 -9.42 -1.27 -18.41
N LYS A 461 -8.13 -1.61 -18.38
CA LYS A 461 -7.02 -0.72 -18.78
C LYS A 461 -7.23 -0.17 -20.19
N ASN A 462 -7.77 -0.99 -21.10
CA ASN A 462 -7.95 -0.66 -22.52
C ASN A 462 -9.40 -0.25 -22.90
N LEU A 463 -10.29 -0.02 -21.93
CA LEU A 463 -11.65 0.48 -22.22
C LEU A 463 -11.62 1.94 -22.72
N GLU A 464 -12.40 2.25 -23.76
CA GLU A 464 -12.61 3.59 -24.28
C GLU A 464 -13.33 4.47 -23.24
N ARG A 465 -12.56 5.27 -22.51
CA ARG A 465 -13.05 6.07 -21.37
C ARG A 465 -14.02 7.17 -21.77
N THR A 466 -14.06 7.55 -23.04
CA THR A 466 -15.06 8.50 -23.57
C THR A 466 -16.46 7.88 -23.61
N MET A 467 -16.55 6.56 -23.74
CA MET A 467 -17.80 5.82 -23.91
C MET A 467 -18.20 4.99 -22.68
N PHE A 468 -17.23 4.42 -21.97
CA PHE A 468 -17.48 3.53 -20.83
C PHE A 468 -16.93 4.08 -19.52
N GLN A 469 -17.69 3.86 -18.45
CA GLN A 469 -17.31 4.13 -17.07
C GLN A 469 -17.17 2.79 -16.33
N PRO A 470 -15.94 2.26 -16.17
CA PRO A 470 -15.75 1.02 -15.44
C PRO A 470 -15.88 1.24 -13.93
N ILE A 471 -16.70 0.41 -13.30
CA ILE A 471 -16.88 0.35 -11.85
C ILE A 471 -16.48 -1.04 -11.40
N VAL A 472 -15.62 -1.17 -10.39
CA VAL A 472 -15.23 -2.48 -9.85
C VAL A 472 -15.82 -2.66 -8.47
N VAL A 473 -16.47 -3.80 -8.24
CA VAL A 473 -17.10 -4.14 -6.96
C VAL A 473 -16.54 -5.47 -6.46
N THR A 474 -15.74 -5.43 -5.39
CA THR A 474 -15.28 -6.63 -4.70
C THR A 474 -16.27 -7.04 -3.61
N LEU A 475 -16.52 -8.34 -3.51
CA LEU A 475 -17.52 -8.89 -2.58
C LEU A 475 -16.96 -9.11 -1.18
N PHE A 476 -15.71 -9.57 -1.07
CA PHE A 476 -15.07 -9.89 0.21
C PHE A 476 -13.95 -8.91 0.55
N GLN A 477 -13.59 -8.85 1.83
CA GLN A 477 -12.47 -8.06 2.31
C GLN A 477 -11.17 -8.43 1.57
N GLU A 478 -10.44 -7.45 1.06
CA GLU A 478 -9.18 -7.69 0.33
C GLU A 478 -8.04 -8.16 1.23
N ASP A 479 -7.27 -9.15 0.74
CA ASP A 479 -6.01 -9.58 1.35
C ASP A 479 -4.83 -8.90 0.64
N LEU A 480 -4.30 -7.84 1.26
CA LEU A 480 -3.19 -7.06 0.72
C LEU A 480 -1.90 -7.87 0.51
N GLY A 481 -1.77 -9.07 1.08
CA GLY A 481 -0.61 -9.94 0.89
C GLY A 481 -0.57 -10.69 -0.44
N ASN A 482 -1.71 -10.87 -1.11
CA ASN A 482 -1.83 -11.67 -2.34
C ASN A 482 -2.83 -11.06 -3.36
N SER A 483 -3.12 -9.77 -3.23
CA SER A 483 -4.07 -9.06 -4.07
C SER A 483 -3.35 -8.13 -5.05
N VAL A 484 -3.86 -8.09 -6.29
CA VAL A 484 -3.54 -7.07 -7.31
C VAL A 484 -4.47 -5.86 -7.21
N VAL A 485 -5.18 -5.68 -6.09
CA VAL A 485 -6.11 -4.56 -5.86
C VAL A 485 -5.49 -3.21 -6.19
N GLN A 486 -4.21 -3.02 -5.88
CA GLN A 486 -3.52 -1.76 -6.19
C GLN A 486 -3.56 -1.45 -7.69
N ARG A 487 -3.26 -2.44 -8.54
CA ARG A 487 -3.29 -2.29 -10.01
C ARG A 487 -4.69 -1.97 -10.53
N TYR A 488 -5.73 -2.47 -9.87
CA TYR A 488 -7.12 -2.11 -10.19
C TYR A 488 -7.42 -0.67 -9.81
N LEU A 489 -7.04 -0.26 -8.59
CA LEU A 489 -7.19 1.12 -8.16
C LEU A 489 -6.52 2.06 -9.17
N ASP A 490 -5.30 1.77 -9.61
CA ASP A 490 -4.53 2.63 -10.52
C ASP A 490 -5.29 2.98 -11.82
N VAL A 491 -6.16 2.10 -12.34
CA VAL A 491 -6.83 2.30 -13.65
C VAL A 491 -8.36 2.44 -13.59
N VAL A 492 -8.99 2.14 -12.45
CA VAL A 492 -10.44 2.17 -12.27
C VAL A 492 -10.85 3.48 -11.58
N PRO A 493 -11.79 4.26 -12.14
CA PRO A 493 -12.27 5.49 -11.52
C PRO A 493 -13.09 5.23 -10.26
N GLU A 494 -13.88 4.15 -10.25
CA GLU A 494 -14.75 3.77 -9.14
C GLU A 494 -14.50 2.33 -8.68
N PHE A 495 -14.00 2.17 -7.47
CA PHE A 495 -13.72 0.87 -6.87
C PHE A 495 -14.38 0.78 -5.49
N TYR A 496 -15.17 -0.27 -5.29
CA TYR A 496 -15.93 -0.49 -4.06
C TYR A 496 -15.67 -1.89 -3.51
N CYS A 497 -15.56 -1.99 -2.18
CA CYS A 497 -15.47 -3.28 -1.48
C CYS A 497 -16.64 -3.41 -0.52
N LEU A 498 -17.47 -4.43 -0.72
CA LEU A 498 -18.66 -4.67 0.11
C LEU A 498 -18.31 -5.32 1.45
N ASN A 499 -17.05 -5.71 1.68
CA ASN A 499 -16.53 -6.28 2.92
C ASN A 499 -17.41 -7.39 3.52
N MET A 500 -18.00 -8.24 2.66
CA MET A 500 -18.84 -9.34 3.14
C MET A 500 -17.97 -10.45 3.73
N SER A 501 -18.41 -11.03 4.84
CA SER A 501 -17.90 -12.33 5.28
C SER A 501 -18.42 -13.45 4.38
N LYS A 502 -17.81 -14.64 4.47
CA LYS A 502 -18.30 -15.84 3.76
C LYS A 502 -19.71 -16.24 4.20
N ILE A 503 -20.13 -15.87 5.41
CA ILE A 503 -21.46 -16.15 5.94
C ILE A 503 -22.45 -15.11 5.39
N ASP A 504 -22.07 -13.83 5.38
CA ASP A 504 -22.87 -12.75 4.78
C ASP A 504 -23.25 -13.06 3.34
N SER A 505 -22.31 -13.57 2.55
CA SER A 505 -22.52 -13.84 1.13
C SER A 505 -23.60 -14.89 0.86
N ILE A 506 -23.79 -15.84 1.78
CA ILE A 506 -24.81 -16.88 1.69
C ILE A 506 -26.18 -16.35 2.13
N VAL A 507 -26.22 -15.60 3.24
CA VAL A 507 -27.49 -15.20 3.90
C VAL A 507 -28.07 -13.90 3.35
N THR A 508 -27.23 -12.86 3.21
CA THR A 508 -27.66 -11.51 2.83
C THR A 508 -26.97 -10.97 1.57
N GLY A 509 -26.01 -11.71 1.01
CA GLY A 509 -25.12 -11.23 -0.04
C GLY A 509 -25.82 -10.70 -1.28
N LYS A 510 -26.85 -11.41 -1.76
CA LYS A 510 -27.66 -10.95 -2.91
C LYS A 510 -28.37 -9.62 -2.64
N LYS A 511 -28.99 -9.48 -1.46
CA LYS A 511 -29.69 -8.25 -1.07
C LYS A 511 -28.72 -7.08 -0.91
N LYS A 512 -27.58 -7.31 -0.26
CA LYS A 512 -26.52 -6.31 -0.08
C LYS A 512 -25.96 -5.84 -1.43
N LEU A 513 -25.65 -6.78 -2.34
CA LEU A 513 -25.18 -6.45 -3.68
C LEU A 513 -26.26 -5.72 -4.48
N ALA A 514 -27.51 -6.18 -4.48
CA ALA A 514 -28.60 -5.51 -5.19
C ALA A 514 -28.85 -4.07 -4.69
N ALA A 515 -28.86 -3.86 -3.38
CA ALA A 515 -28.97 -2.52 -2.79
C ALA A 515 -27.81 -1.61 -3.21
N PHE A 516 -26.60 -2.15 -3.30
CA PHE A 516 -25.44 -1.40 -3.80
C PHE A 516 -25.53 -1.11 -5.30
N LEU A 517 -26.02 -2.07 -6.10
CA LEU A 517 -26.22 -1.89 -7.54
C LEU A 517 -27.27 -0.81 -7.83
N GLU A 518 -28.32 -0.69 -7.00
CA GLU A 518 -29.31 0.42 -7.09
C GLU A 518 -28.70 1.80 -6.84
N ILE A 519 -27.62 1.89 -6.07
CA ILE A 519 -26.92 3.16 -5.83
C ILE A 519 -26.14 3.56 -7.08
N ILE A 520 -25.36 2.63 -7.64
CA ILE A 520 -24.47 2.95 -8.76
C ILE A 520 -25.20 2.97 -10.12
N LYS A 521 -26.33 2.26 -10.23
CA LYS A 521 -27.17 2.07 -11.43
C LYS A 521 -26.36 1.76 -12.67
N PRO A 522 -25.76 0.55 -12.77
CA PRO A 522 -24.95 0.19 -13.92
C PRO A 522 -25.83 -0.19 -15.12
N ASP A 523 -25.38 0.08 -16.33
CA ASP A 523 -26.05 -0.39 -17.56
C ASP A 523 -25.75 -1.87 -17.82
N LEU A 524 -24.55 -2.32 -17.42
CA LEU A 524 -24.09 -3.70 -17.58
C LEU A 524 -23.34 -4.18 -16.34
N ILE A 525 -23.64 -5.39 -15.90
CA ILE A 525 -22.94 -6.13 -14.85
C ILE A 525 -22.14 -7.24 -15.51
N HIS A 526 -20.81 -7.14 -15.39
CA HIS A 526 -19.90 -8.17 -15.85
C HIS A 526 -19.43 -9.02 -14.65
N GLY A 527 -20.06 -10.19 -14.48
CA GLY A 527 -19.70 -11.17 -13.46
C GLY A 527 -18.48 -12.00 -13.87
N LEU A 528 -17.44 -12.03 -13.02
CA LEU A 528 -16.26 -12.84 -13.29
C LEU A 528 -16.39 -14.28 -12.78
N GLY A 529 -16.96 -15.13 -13.63
CA GLY A 529 -17.27 -16.51 -13.31
C GLY A 529 -18.58 -16.64 -12.51
N MET A 530 -18.86 -17.86 -12.07
CA MET A 530 -20.18 -18.20 -11.52
C MET A 530 -20.50 -17.55 -10.17
N PRO A 531 -19.61 -17.50 -9.15
CA PRO A 531 -20.01 -16.96 -7.85
C PRO A 531 -20.44 -15.48 -7.90
N PRO A 532 -19.69 -14.54 -8.51
CA PRO A 532 -20.15 -13.16 -8.66
C PRO A 532 -21.46 -13.05 -9.46
N TYR A 533 -21.60 -13.82 -10.53
CA TYR A 533 -22.81 -13.85 -11.35
C TYR A 533 -24.03 -14.33 -10.55
N THR A 534 -23.90 -15.43 -9.82
CA THR A 534 -25.01 -15.96 -9.00
C THR A 534 -25.47 -14.97 -7.94
N MET A 535 -24.58 -14.09 -7.47
CA MET A 535 -24.90 -13.04 -6.52
C MET A 535 -25.58 -11.83 -7.15
N SER A 536 -25.19 -11.42 -8.37
CA SER A 536 -25.89 -10.36 -9.11
C SER A 536 -27.23 -10.84 -9.66
N LEU A 537 -27.42 -12.15 -9.82
CA LEU A 537 -28.63 -12.77 -10.33
C LEU A 537 -29.87 -12.35 -9.50
N GLY A 538 -30.74 -11.56 -10.14
CA GLY A 538 -31.96 -11.00 -9.55
C GLY A 538 -32.08 -9.49 -9.71
N TYR A 539 -30.97 -8.79 -9.95
CA TYR A 539 -30.98 -7.37 -10.29
C TYR A 539 -31.35 -7.18 -11.77
N LYS A 540 -32.52 -6.61 -12.07
CA LYS A 540 -33.08 -6.59 -13.44
C LYS A 540 -32.77 -5.32 -14.24
N GLU A 541 -32.31 -4.27 -13.57
CA GLU A 541 -32.08 -2.95 -14.17
C GLU A 541 -30.76 -2.85 -14.96
N ALA A 542 -30.03 -3.96 -15.15
CA ALA A 542 -28.78 -4.01 -15.92
C ALA A 542 -28.70 -5.28 -16.76
N VAL A 543 -27.96 -5.24 -17.88
CA VAL A 543 -27.60 -6.45 -18.61
C VAL A 543 -26.61 -7.27 -17.79
N HIS A 544 -26.76 -8.59 -17.71
CA HIS A 544 -25.72 -9.45 -17.14
C HIS A 544 -24.89 -10.10 -18.24
N LEU A 545 -23.58 -10.09 -18.03
CA LEU A 545 -22.61 -10.79 -18.85
C LEU A 545 -21.67 -11.59 -17.95
N VAL A 546 -21.37 -12.82 -18.37
CA VAL A 546 -20.40 -13.68 -17.68
C VAL A 546 -19.35 -14.17 -18.66
N THR A 547 -18.07 -13.99 -18.31
CA THR A 547 -16.97 -14.69 -18.99
C THR A 547 -16.67 -16.03 -18.31
N LEU A 548 -16.92 -17.13 -19.02
CA LEU A 548 -16.49 -18.47 -18.65
C LEU A 548 -15.00 -18.64 -18.97
N ARG A 549 -14.17 -18.76 -17.94
CA ARG A 549 -12.70 -18.74 -18.05
C ARG A 549 -12.05 -20.11 -18.08
N ASN A 550 -12.82 -21.16 -17.87
CA ASN A 550 -12.37 -22.52 -17.73
C ASN A 550 -13.52 -23.51 -18.00
N TYR A 551 -13.16 -24.78 -18.13
CA TYR A 551 -14.12 -25.87 -18.19
C TYR A 551 -14.39 -26.41 -16.78
N CYS A 552 -15.57 -26.12 -16.24
CA CYS A 552 -15.90 -26.38 -14.83
C CYS A 552 -15.83 -27.87 -14.44
N TYR A 553 -16.17 -28.79 -15.34
CA TYR A 553 -16.10 -30.24 -15.09
C TYR A 553 -14.68 -30.81 -14.98
N GLN A 554 -13.65 -30.01 -15.31
CA GLN A 554 -12.26 -30.35 -15.00
C GLN A 554 -11.78 -29.55 -13.78
N ASP A 555 -12.00 -28.22 -13.79
CA ASP A 555 -11.45 -27.35 -12.75
C ASP A 555 -12.09 -27.53 -11.37
N TYR A 556 -13.36 -27.92 -11.28
CA TYR A 556 -14.03 -28.07 -9.98
C TYR A 556 -13.65 -29.38 -9.28
N PRO A 557 -13.62 -30.55 -9.96
CA PRO A 557 -13.05 -31.78 -9.40
C PRO A 557 -11.63 -31.61 -8.86
N ASP A 558 -10.75 -30.92 -9.59
CA ASP A 558 -9.37 -30.67 -9.16
C ASP A 558 -9.30 -29.80 -7.90
N LYS A 559 -10.22 -28.83 -7.77
CA LYS A 559 -10.20 -27.86 -6.66
C LYS A 559 -10.95 -28.32 -5.41
N TYR A 560 -12.07 -29.02 -5.58
CA TYR A 560 -13.00 -29.35 -4.49
C TYR A 560 -13.13 -30.88 -4.27
N GLY A 561 -12.38 -31.69 -5.00
CA GLY A 561 -12.47 -33.15 -5.00
C GLY A 561 -13.51 -33.66 -6.00
N LYS A 562 -13.30 -34.90 -6.50
CA LYS A 562 -14.07 -35.47 -7.63
C LYS A 562 -15.59 -35.42 -7.43
N GLN A 563 -16.08 -35.87 -6.28
CA GLN A 563 -17.53 -35.94 -6.02
C GLN A 563 -18.18 -34.55 -5.92
N LEU A 564 -17.69 -33.72 -4.99
CA LEU A 564 -18.24 -32.37 -4.75
C LEU A 564 -18.04 -31.47 -5.97
N GLY A 565 -16.87 -31.53 -6.59
CA GLY A 565 -16.53 -30.76 -7.78
C GLY A 565 -17.44 -31.08 -8.98
N THR A 566 -17.71 -32.37 -9.24
CA THR A 566 -18.65 -32.77 -10.30
C THR A 566 -20.08 -32.30 -10.00
N LEU A 567 -20.54 -32.36 -8.76
CA LEU A 567 -21.87 -31.85 -8.38
C LEU A 567 -21.99 -30.34 -8.57
N LEU A 568 -20.98 -29.58 -8.16
CA LEU A 568 -20.94 -28.12 -8.34
C LEU A 568 -20.92 -27.75 -9.83
N ALA A 569 -20.15 -28.49 -10.64
CA ALA A 569 -20.10 -28.28 -12.08
C ALA A 569 -21.47 -28.55 -12.73
N TYR A 570 -22.13 -29.65 -12.36
CA TYR A 570 -23.49 -29.94 -12.82
C TYR A 570 -24.47 -28.81 -12.50
N LYS A 571 -24.49 -28.36 -11.23
CA LYS A 571 -25.36 -27.27 -10.78
C LYS A 571 -25.14 -25.97 -11.59
N ASP A 572 -23.90 -25.58 -11.78
CA ASP A 572 -23.57 -24.36 -12.52
C ASP A 572 -23.92 -24.49 -14.01
N MET A 573 -23.72 -25.67 -14.60
CA MET A 573 -24.10 -25.90 -16.00
C MET A 573 -25.62 -25.91 -16.21
N THR A 574 -26.39 -26.49 -15.30
CA THR A 574 -27.86 -26.40 -15.34
C THR A 574 -28.34 -24.95 -15.20
N LEU A 575 -27.69 -24.17 -14.32
CA LEU A 575 -27.99 -22.75 -14.17
C LEU A 575 -27.66 -21.98 -15.45
N ILE A 576 -26.47 -22.17 -16.03
CA ILE A 576 -26.05 -21.53 -17.28
C ILE A 576 -27.06 -21.83 -18.38
N GLN A 577 -27.41 -23.10 -18.62
CA GLN A 577 -28.40 -23.48 -19.63
C GLN A 577 -29.75 -22.79 -19.42
N LYS A 578 -30.24 -22.76 -18.18
CA LYS A 578 -31.50 -22.10 -17.82
C LYS A 578 -31.46 -20.59 -18.10
N GLN A 579 -30.32 -19.93 -17.86
CA GLN A 579 -30.18 -18.48 -18.03
C GLN A 579 -29.97 -18.09 -19.50
N ILE A 580 -29.25 -18.91 -20.27
CA ILE A 580 -29.18 -18.76 -21.74
C ILE A 580 -30.58 -18.79 -22.34
N ASN A 581 -31.43 -19.75 -21.92
CA ASN A 581 -32.81 -19.84 -22.40
C ASN A 581 -33.67 -18.62 -22.02
N ARG A 582 -33.24 -17.84 -21.01
CA ARG A 582 -33.86 -16.57 -20.60
C ARG A 582 -33.23 -15.36 -21.30
N GLY A 583 -32.26 -15.58 -22.18
CA GLY A 583 -31.62 -14.54 -22.98
C GLY A 583 -30.42 -13.87 -22.31
N GLU A 584 -29.87 -14.44 -21.23
CA GLU A 584 -28.65 -13.95 -20.58
C GLU A 584 -27.40 -14.20 -21.44
N ALA A 585 -26.42 -13.30 -21.33
CA ALA A 585 -25.22 -13.35 -22.16
C ALA A 585 -24.05 -14.07 -21.46
N PHE A 586 -23.47 -15.04 -22.17
CA PHE A 586 -22.28 -15.77 -21.74
C PHE A 586 -21.24 -15.77 -22.86
N VAL A 587 -19.98 -15.60 -22.50
CA VAL A 587 -18.83 -15.64 -23.42
C VAL A 587 -17.73 -16.54 -22.87
N THR A 588 -17.03 -17.28 -23.72
CA THR A 588 -15.85 -18.07 -23.32
C THR A 588 -14.56 -17.30 -23.59
N CYS A 589 -13.51 -17.57 -22.79
CA CYS A 589 -12.21 -16.94 -22.96
C CYS A 589 -11.37 -17.48 -24.15
N SER A 590 -11.92 -18.44 -24.91
CA SER A 590 -11.25 -19.10 -26.04
C SER A 590 -12.27 -19.78 -26.96
N LYS A 591 -11.90 -19.97 -28.23
CA LYS A 591 -12.72 -20.64 -29.25
C LYS A 591 -12.86 -22.12 -28.94
N SER A 592 -11.78 -22.76 -28.51
CA SER A 592 -11.73 -24.17 -28.08
C SER A 592 -12.69 -24.43 -26.93
N LEU A 593 -12.79 -23.54 -25.95
CA LEU A 593 -13.73 -23.70 -24.84
C LEU A 593 -15.19 -23.59 -25.32
N SER A 594 -15.50 -22.68 -26.24
CA SER A 594 -16.83 -22.62 -26.88
C SER A 594 -17.16 -23.91 -27.63
N LYS A 595 -16.19 -24.45 -28.39
CA LYS A 595 -16.33 -25.73 -29.10
C LYS A 595 -16.60 -26.89 -28.14
N ILE A 596 -15.86 -26.99 -27.04
CA ILE A 596 -16.07 -28.01 -26.00
C ILE A 596 -17.51 -27.96 -25.45
N TYR A 597 -18.01 -26.76 -25.14
CA TYR A 597 -19.37 -26.63 -24.64
C TYR A 597 -20.42 -26.97 -25.71
N SER A 598 -20.17 -26.61 -26.97
CA SER A 598 -21.07 -26.93 -28.08
C SER A 598 -21.12 -28.43 -28.36
N GLU A 599 -19.98 -29.11 -28.40
CA GLU A 599 -19.90 -30.54 -28.74
C GLU A 599 -20.40 -31.43 -27.60
N LYS A 600 -20.07 -31.10 -26.35
CA LYS A 600 -20.45 -31.93 -25.19
C LYS A 600 -21.87 -31.68 -24.69
N TYR A 601 -22.40 -30.48 -24.89
CA TYR A 601 -23.65 -30.06 -24.24
C TYR A 601 -24.63 -29.31 -25.17
N GLY A 602 -24.30 -29.11 -26.45
CA GLY A 602 -25.15 -28.36 -27.37
C GLY A 602 -25.27 -26.86 -27.08
N MET A 603 -24.46 -26.32 -26.15
CA MET A 603 -24.49 -24.90 -25.79
C MET A 603 -23.53 -24.10 -26.65
N LYS A 604 -24.07 -23.13 -27.40
CA LYS A 604 -23.29 -22.23 -28.25
C LYS A 604 -22.98 -20.94 -27.51
N PHE A 605 -21.69 -20.68 -27.27
CA PHE A 605 -21.20 -19.45 -26.67
C PHE A 605 -20.43 -18.61 -27.69
N ALA A 606 -20.56 -17.29 -27.62
CA ALA A 606 -19.57 -16.42 -28.21
C ALA A 606 -18.22 -16.62 -27.51
N PHE A 607 -17.11 -16.31 -28.18
CA PHE A 607 -15.79 -16.34 -27.57
C PHE A 607 -15.08 -15.01 -27.75
N ILE A 608 -14.30 -14.61 -26.75
CA ILE A 608 -13.34 -13.52 -26.82
C ILE A 608 -12.05 -14.05 -26.19
N ARG A 609 -10.99 -14.15 -26.99
CA ARG A 609 -9.70 -14.65 -26.52
C ARG A 609 -9.12 -13.73 -25.45
N ASN A 610 -8.46 -14.32 -24.45
CA ASN A 610 -7.65 -13.53 -23.52
C ASN A 610 -6.57 -12.77 -24.27
N GLY A 611 -6.26 -11.57 -23.79
CA GLY A 611 -5.25 -10.69 -24.39
C GLY A 611 -4.03 -10.51 -23.50
N ILE A 612 -2.90 -10.17 -24.12
CA ILE A 612 -1.62 -9.89 -23.46
C ILE A 612 -1.32 -8.39 -23.44
N ASP A 613 -0.81 -7.91 -22.30
CA ASP A 613 -0.37 -6.52 -22.15
C ASP A 613 1.01 -6.35 -22.82
N ILE A 614 1.01 -6.00 -24.10
CA ILE A 614 2.22 -5.92 -24.92
C ILE A 614 3.22 -4.87 -24.44
N ASP A 615 2.75 -3.83 -23.73
CA ASP A 615 3.62 -2.82 -23.11
C ASP A 615 4.40 -3.41 -21.93
N LYS A 616 3.83 -4.43 -21.28
CA LYS A 616 4.46 -5.13 -20.16
C LYS A 616 5.43 -6.20 -20.66
N TYR A 617 5.09 -6.94 -21.71
CA TYR A 617 5.88 -8.06 -22.23
C TYR A 617 6.51 -7.67 -23.56
N GLU A 618 7.68 -7.05 -23.48
CA GLU A 618 8.42 -6.57 -24.64
C GLU A 618 9.29 -7.68 -25.24
N TYR A 619 9.37 -7.69 -26.57
CA TYR A 619 10.22 -8.58 -27.37
C TYR A 619 11.71 -8.42 -27.01
N ALA A 620 12.37 -9.52 -26.66
CA ALA A 620 13.81 -9.56 -26.45
C ALA A 620 14.54 -10.12 -27.68
N ASN A 621 15.34 -9.28 -28.35
CA ASN A 621 16.28 -9.71 -29.38
C ASN A 621 17.51 -10.40 -28.77
N ALA A 622 18.42 -10.92 -29.61
CA ALA A 622 19.60 -11.65 -29.15
C ALA A 622 20.45 -10.88 -28.12
N ASP A 623 20.73 -9.60 -28.38
CA ASP A 623 21.51 -8.75 -27.48
C ASP A 623 20.81 -8.57 -26.13
N LYS A 624 19.50 -8.27 -26.15
CA LYS A 624 18.71 -8.11 -24.93
C LYS A 624 18.66 -9.41 -24.13
N LYS A 625 18.50 -10.57 -24.79
CA LYS A 625 18.53 -11.88 -24.13
C LYS A 625 19.87 -12.12 -23.44
N ALA A 626 20.99 -11.86 -24.11
CA ALA A 626 22.32 -11.99 -23.52
C ALA A 626 22.49 -11.09 -22.29
N THR A 627 22.08 -9.83 -22.37
CA THR A 627 22.10 -8.90 -21.22
C THR A 627 21.24 -9.40 -20.05
N MET A 628 20.02 -9.91 -20.32
CA MET A 628 19.15 -10.41 -19.26
C MET A 628 19.70 -11.70 -18.62
N LYS A 629 20.34 -12.59 -19.40
CA LYS A 629 21.03 -13.77 -18.87
C LYS A 629 22.15 -13.36 -17.90
N GLU A 630 22.98 -12.39 -18.28
CA GLU A 630 24.04 -11.86 -17.42
C GLU A 630 23.50 -11.26 -16.12
N GLN A 631 22.48 -10.40 -16.21
CA GLN A 631 21.86 -9.75 -15.04
C GLN A 631 21.23 -10.75 -14.06
N LEU A 632 20.68 -11.86 -14.58
CA LEU A 632 20.08 -12.91 -13.76
C LEU A 632 21.09 -13.97 -13.30
N GLY A 633 22.37 -13.86 -13.68
CA GLY A 633 23.41 -14.85 -13.37
C GLY A 633 23.19 -16.20 -14.06
N LEU A 634 22.53 -16.20 -15.22
CA LEU A 634 22.28 -17.38 -16.04
C LEU A 634 23.44 -17.59 -17.03
N SER A 635 23.73 -18.85 -17.35
CA SER A 635 24.79 -19.18 -18.30
C SER A 635 24.44 -18.73 -19.73
N CYS A 636 25.31 -17.93 -20.34
CA CYS A 636 25.17 -17.52 -21.73
C CYS A 636 25.41 -18.67 -22.72
N ASN A 637 26.05 -19.76 -22.29
CA ASN A 637 26.39 -20.91 -23.13
C ASN A 637 25.34 -22.04 -23.06
N LYS A 638 24.22 -21.83 -22.36
CA LYS A 638 23.14 -22.82 -22.22
C LYS A 638 21.84 -22.29 -22.78
N TYR A 639 21.01 -23.21 -23.28
CA TYR A 639 19.62 -22.95 -23.63
C TYR A 639 18.80 -22.81 -22.34
N ILE A 640 18.17 -21.66 -22.17
CA ILE A 640 17.32 -21.35 -21.03
C ILE A 640 15.88 -21.72 -21.38
N ILE A 641 15.38 -22.79 -20.77
CA ILE A 641 14.04 -23.34 -21.02
C ILE A 641 13.12 -22.92 -19.89
N LEU A 642 12.03 -22.23 -20.21
CA LEU A 642 11.15 -21.64 -19.20
C LEU A 642 9.83 -22.38 -19.07
N TYR A 643 9.35 -22.49 -17.84
CA TYR A 643 8.01 -22.93 -17.52
C TYR A 643 7.41 -22.00 -16.46
N THR A 644 6.27 -21.36 -16.74
CA THR A 644 5.53 -20.56 -15.75
C THR A 644 4.16 -21.16 -15.44
N GLY A 645 3.79 -21.24 -14.15
CA GLY A 645 2.45 -21.66 -13.76
C GLY A 645 2.38 -22.22 -12.33
N GLN A 646 1.16 -22.41 -11.83
CA GLN A 646 0.96 -23.05 -10.53
C GLN A 646 1.42 -24.52 -10.56
N PHE A 647 2.09 -24.98 -9.51
CA PHE A 647 2.53 -26.37 -9.37
C PHE A 647 1.37 -27.27 -8.91
N ILE A 648 0.53 -27.67 -9.87
CA ILE A 648 -0.66 -28.50 -9.69
C ILE A 648 -0.71 -29.60 -10.77
N ASP A 649 -1.45 -30.67 -10.53
CA ASP A 649 -1.49 -31.86 -11.40
C ASP A 649 -1.83 -31.52 -12.86
N ARG A 650 -2.78 -30.61 -13.06
CA ARG A 650 -3.18 -30.15 -14.40
C ARG A 650 -2.04 -29.48 -15.18
N LYS A 651 -1.01 -28.91 -14.53
CA LYS A 651 0.14 -28.28 -15.23
C LYS A 651 1.26 -29.28 -15.56
N ASN A 652 1.31 -30.41 -14.88
CA ASN A 652 2.21 -31.53 -15.21
C ASN A 652 3.69 -31.15 -15.39
N GLN A 653 4.23 -30.29 -14.52
CA GLN A 653 5.64 -29.85 -14.60
C GLN A 653 6.62 -31.02 -14.54
N GLY A 654 6.32 -32.07 -13.76
CA GLY A 654 7.14 -33.26 -13.66
C GLY A 654 7.40 -33.93 -15.01
N PHE A 655 6.36 -34.06 -15.85
CA PHE A 655 6.47 -34.62 -17.20
C PHE A 655 7.46 -33.84 -18.09
N ALA A 656 7.39 -32.49 -18.05
CA ALA A 656 8.29 -31.63 -18.81
C ALA A 656 9.74 -31.77 -18.33
N ILE A 657 9.97 -31.78 -17.00
CA ILE A 657 11.31 -31.97 -16.42
C ILE A 657 11.89 -33.32 -16.87
N GLU A 658 11.13 -34.41 -16.72
CA GLU A 658 11.61 -35.75 -17.09
C GLU A 658 11.98 -35.86 -18.58
N GLY A 659 11.31 -35.10 -19.45
CA GLY A 659 11.57 -35.15 -20.89
C GLY A 659 12.80 -34.35 -21.26
N ILE A 660 12.89 -33.13 -20.73
CA ILE A 660 14.03 -32.24 -20.99
C ILE A 660 15.33 -32.88 -20.49
N LEU A 661 15.32 -33.56 -19.33
CA LEU A 661 16.51 -34.25 -18.81
C LEU A 661 16.90 -35.51 -19.59
N LYS A 662 16.03 -36.01 -20.48
CA LYS A 662 16.26 -37.17 -21.37
C LYS A 662 16.48 -36.77 -22.84
N SER A 663 16.47 -35.48 -23.15
CA SER A 663 16.75 -34.91 -24.47
C SER A 663 18.19 -35.19 -24.92
N SER A 664 18.43 -35.26 -26.23
CA SER A 664 19.79 -35.29 -26.79
C SER A 664 20.61 -34.04 -26.45
N HIS A 665 19.96 -32.93 -26.12
CA HIS A 665 20.57 -31.65 -25.75
C HIS A 665 20.61 -31.43 -24.23
N ALA A 666 20.30 -32.44 -23.41
CA ALA A 666 20.12 -32.28 -21.96
C ALA A 666 21.32 -31.61 -21.27
N ASP A 667 22.54 -31.84 -21.74
CA ASP A 667 23.74 -31.23 -21.17
C ASP A 667 23.87 -29.73 -21.48
N ASP A 668 23.20 -29.22 -22.52
CA ASP A 668 23.25 -27.83 -22.97
C ASP A 668 22.10 -26.95 -22.45
N ILE A 669 21.32 -27.46 -21.51
CA ILE A 669 20.08 -26.84 -21.05
C ILE A 669 20.15 -26.42 -19.58
N CYS A 670 19.49 -25.29 -19.28
CA CYS A 670 19.03 -24.94 -17.94
C CYS A 670 17.53 -24.68 -17.97
N MET A 671 16.74 -25.53 -17.30
CA MET A 671 15.30 -25.40 -17.16
C MET A 671 14.95 -24.58 -15.91
N ILE A 672 14.18 -23.51 -16.09
CA ILE A 672 13.74 -22.63 -15.01
C ILE A 672 12.22 -22.73 -14.85
N LEU A 673 11.78 -23.17 -13.68
CA LEU A 673 10.37 -23.27 -13.33
C LEU A 673 9.98 -22.17 -12.33
N MET A 674 8.95 -21.41 -12.70
CA MET A 674 8.42 -20.26 -11.97
C MET A 674 6.98 -20.49 -11.54
N GLY A 675 6.71 -20.33 -10.25
CA GLY A 675 5.38 -20.44 -9.66
C GLY A 675 5.36 -21.10 -8.28
N ASP A 676 4.16 -21.32 -7.77
CA ASP A 676 3.92 -21.98 -6.48
C ASP A 676 2.78 -22.98 -6.61
N GLY A 677 2.67 -23.91 -5.67
CA GLY A 677 1.59 -24.89 -5.64
C GLY A 677 1.93 -26.14 -4.82
N PRO A 678 0.92 -26.98 -4.55
CA PRO A 678 1.08 -28.18 -3.74
C PRO A 678 2.19 -29.13 -4.24
N ASN A 679 2.44 -29.17 -5.55
CA ASN A 679 3.41 -30.10 -6.12
C ASN A 679 4.86 -29.56 -6.11
N LEU A 680 5.09 -28.31 -5.70
CA LEU A 680 6.42 -27.69 -5.75
C LEU A 680 7.41 -28.40 -4.84
N ALA A 681 7.02 -28.68 -3.59
CA ALA A 681 7.92 -29.27 -2.60
C ALA A 681 8.45 -30.64 -3.07
N GLY A 682 7.56 -31.53 -3.51
CA GLY A 682 7.94 -32.86 -3.99
C GLY A 682 8.80 -32.83 -5.27
N LEU A 683 8.52 -31.93 -6.21
CA LEU A 683 9.36 -31.78 -7.40
C LEU A 683 10.73 -31.20 -7.05
N ARG A 684 10.79 -30.20 -6.16
CA ARG A 684 12.05 -29.60 -5.74
C ARG A 684 12.94 -30.61 -5.01
N GLU A 685 12.35 -31.46 -4.17
CA GLU A 685 13.07 -32.54 -3.50
C GLU A 685 13.58 -33.59 -4.51
N LYS A 686 12.72 -34.03 -5.44
CA LYS A 686 13.07 -35.03 -6.46
C LYS A 686 14.23 -34.62 -7.37
N TYR A 687 14.36 -33.32 -7.66
CA TYR A 687 15.38 -32.78 -8.58
C TYR A 687 16.39 -31.85 -7.88
N ALA A 688 16.56 -31.95 -6.56
CA ALA A 688 17.43 -31.05 -5.79
C ALA A 688 18.90 -31.08 -6.24
N ASP A 689 19.38 -32.26 -6.66
CA ASP A 689 20.77 -32.49 -7.06
C ASP A 689 21.02 -32.26 -8.57
N ASP A 690 19.97 -32.02 -9.37
CA ASP A 690 20.12 -31.79 -10.80
C ASP A 690 20.34 -30.31 -11.10
N LYS A 691 21.60 -29.94 -11.36
CA LYS A 691 22.02 -28.56 -11.64
C LYS A 691 21.38 -27.96 -12.90
N ARG A 692 20.72 -28.76 -13.74
CA ARG A 692 20.01 -28.31 -14.94
C ARG A 692 18.60 -27.82 -14.63
N VAL A 693 18.08 -28.03 -13.42
CA VAL A 693 16.71 -27.66 -13.04
C VAL A 693 16.73 -26.62 -11.92
N MET A 694 16.16 -25.45 -12.19
CA MET A 694 16.05 -24.36 -11.22
C MET A 694 14.59 -24.07 -10.87
N PHE A 695 14.26 -24.18 -9.58
CA PHE A 695 12.97 -23.78 -9.03
C PHE A 695 13.09 -22.40 -8.37
N THR A 696 12.48 -21.39 -8.98
CA THR A 696 12.53 -20.00 -8.46
C THR A 696 11.45 -19.73 -7.40
N GLY A 697 10.40 -20.57 -7.36
CA GLY A 697 9.21 -20.30 -6.58
C GLY A 697 8.36 -19.18 -7.20
N ASN A 698 7.58 -18.50 -6.36
CA ASN A 698 6.78 -17.35 -6.82
C ASN A 698 7.66 -16.08 -6.84
N ILE A 699 7.91 -15.54 -8.03
CA ILE A 699 8.74 -14.35 -8.26
C ILE A 699 7.93 -13.20 -8.87
N THR A 700 8.39 -11.97 -8.68
CA THR A 700 7.74 -10.77 -9.23
C THR A 700 8.28 -10.34 -10.59
N ASN A 701 9.51 -10.75 -10.91
CA ASN A 701 10.24 -10.37 -12.13
C ASN A 701 10.16 -11.43 -13.25
N VAL A 702 9.00 -12.09 -13.42
CA VAL A 702 8.79 -13.12 -14.47
C VAL A 702 9.18 -12.62 -15.86
N ASN A 703 8.93 -11.34 -16.16
CA ASN A 703 9.26 -10.76 -17.47
C ASN A 703 10.76 -10.80 -17.77
N GLU A 704 11.61 -10.53 -16.78
CA GLU A 704 13.08 -10.58 -16.97
C GLU A 704 13.53 -12.00 -17.34
N TYR A 705 12.95 -13.01 -16.69
CA TYR A 705 13.21 -14.41 -17.06
C TYR A 705 12.71 -14.72 -18.47
N LEU A 706 11.48 -14.32 -18.82
CA LEU A 706 10.96 -14.48 -20.18
C LEU A 706 11.86 -13.81 -21.23
N GLN A 707 12.41 -12.63 -20.92
CA GLN A 707 13.36 -11.92 -21.77
C GLN A 707 14.76 -12.54 -21.78
N ALA A 708 15.10 -13.45 -20.87
CA ALA A 708 16.35 -14.22 -20.87
C ALA A 708 16.20 -15.61 -21.51
N GLY A 709 14.96 -16.08 -21.71
CA GLY A 709 14.66 -17.43 -22.19
C GLY A 709 14.97 -17.66 -23.67
N ASP A 710 15.19 -18.92 -24.02
CA ASP A 710 15.35 -19.37 -25.41
C ASP A 710 14.12 -20.13 -25.92
N LEU A 711 13.43 -20.85 -25.05
CA LEU A 711 12.23 -21.64 -25.36
C LEU A 711 11.29 -21.67 -24.16
N TYR A 712 9.98 -21.61 -24.41
CA TYR A 712 8.95 -21.80 -23.39
C TYR A 712 8.23 -23.13 -23.57
N VAL A 713 8.05 -23.89 -22.48
CA VAL A 713 7.39 -25.20 -22.50
C VAL A 713 6.12 -25.16 -21.64
N SER A 714 5.05 -25.78 -22.13
CA SER A 714 3.83 -26.04 -21.35
C SER A 714 3.39 -27.49 -21.49
N ALA A 715 3.17 -28.15 -20.36
CA ALA A 715 2.68 -29.52 -20.27
C ALA A 715 1.28 -29.65 -19.69
N SER A 716 0.52 -28.56 -19.80
CA SER A 716 -0.82 -28.50 -19.23
C SER A 716 -1.75 -29.56 -19.84
N LYS A 717 -2.55 -30.20 -18.99
CA LYS A 717 -3.54 -31.23 -19.35
C LYS A 717 -4.91 -30.67 -19.74
N SER A 718 -5.14 -29.41 -19.39
CA SER A 718 -6.32 -28.64 -19.72
C SER A 718 -6.00 -27.18 -19.43
N GLU A 719 -6.65 -26.23 -20.11
CA GLU A 719 -6.53 -24.79 -19.89
C GLU A 719 -7.86 -24.09 -20.23
N GLY A 720 -8.00 -22.82 -19.81
CA GLY A 720 -9.01 -21.92 -20.38
C GLY A 720 -8.47 -21.21 -21.62
N MET A 721 -7.49 -20.34 -21.39
CA MET A 721 -6.58 -19.78 -22.38
C MET A 721 -5.22 -19.61 -21.68
N PRO A 722 -4.10 -20.08 -22.27
CA PRO A 722 -2.84 -20.25 -21.56
C PRO A 722 -2.07 -18.93 -21.44
N ASN A 723 -2.38 -18.10 -20.45
CA ASN A 723 -1.73 -16.78 -20.29
C ASN A 723 -0.19 -16.84 -20.28
N GLY A 724 0.43 -17.82 -19.60
CA GLY A 724 1.89 -17.96 -19.59
C GLY A 724 2.50 -18.20 -20.97
N VAL A 725 1.77 -18.90 -21.86
CA VAL A 725 2.17 -19.07 -23.27
C VAL A 725 2.06 -17.76 -24.02
N LEU A 726 0.99 -16.98 -23.79
CA LEU A 726 0.83 -15.66 -24.43
C LEU A 726 1.91 -14.66 -23.97
N GLU A 727 2.23 -14.67 -22.68
CA GLU A 727 3.30 -13.87 -22.07
C GLU A 727 4.66 -14.23 -22.71
N ALA A 728 4.97 -15.52 -22.84
CA ALA A 728 6.18 -16.02 -23.48
C ALA A 728 6.29 -15.63 -24.96
N MET A 729 5.20 -15.79 -25.72
CA MET A 729 5.15 -15.41 -27.12
C MET A 729 5.40 -13.91 -27.29
N ALA A 730 4.77 -13.06 -26.48
CA ALA A 730 4.96 -11.60 -26.52
C ALA A 730 6.44 -11.20 -26.29
N SER A 731 7.10 -11.86 -25.33
CA SER A 731 8.54 -11.69 -25.04
C SER A 731 9.48 -12.25 -26.13
N GLY A 732 8.95 -12.93 -27.15
CA GLY A 732 9.73 -13.45 -28.27
C GLY A 732 10.29 -14.86 -28.04
N LEU A 733 9.56 -15.69 -27.30
CA LEU A 733 9.92 -17.10 -27.10
C LEU A 733 9.14 -18.00 -28.07
N PRO A 734 9.82 -18.90 -28.81
CA PRO A 734 9.13 -20.04 -29.37
C PRO A 734 8.54 -20.92 -28.27
N VAL A 735 7.56 -21.74 -28.63
CA VAL A 735 6.78 -22.52 -27.66
C VAL A 735 6.70 -24.01 -28.03
N LEU A 736 6.84 -24.88 -27.02
CA LEU A 736 6.50 -26.31 -27.13
C LEU A 736 5.32 -26.62 -26.21
N LEU A 737 4.21 -27.07 -26.80
CA LEU A 737 2.92 -27.15 -26.12
C LEU A 737 2.31 -28.56 -26.24
N SER A 738 1.61 -29.04 -25.22
CA SER A 738 0.78 -30.25 -25.37
C SER A 738 -0.35 -30.03 -26.39
N ASP A 739 -0.85 -31.08 -27.03
CA ASP A 739 -1.92 -31.05 -28.04
C ASP A 739 -3.33 -30.83 -27.48
N ILE A 740 -3.46 -30.26 -26.28
CA ILE A 740 -4.76 -29.86 -25.75
C ILE A 740 -5.40 -28.80 -26.65
N PRO A 741 -6.75 -28.76 -26.75
CA PRO A 741 -7.44 -27.84 -27.68
C PRO A 741 -7.05 -26.37 -27.55
N GLN A 742 -6.75 -25.89 -26.33
CA GLN A 742 -6.38 -24.50 -26.07
C GLN A 742 -4.96 -24.15 -26.54
N HIS A 743 -4.03 -25.11 -26.49
CA HIS A 743 -2.68 -24.92 -27.01
C HIS A 743 -2.67 -24.99 -28.53
N LEU A 744 -3.42 -25.92 -29.11
CA LEU A 744 -3.61 -26.00 -30.56
C LEU A 744 -4.24 -24.73 -31.10
N GLU A 745 -5.26 -24.19 -30.42
CA GLU A 745 -5.86 -22.91 -30.80
C GLU A 745 -4.84 -21.76 -30.86
N VAL A 746 -3.85 -21.74 -29.95
CA VAL A 746 -2.75 -20.77 -30.01
C VAL A 746 -1.93 -21.04 -31.27
N LEU A 747 -1.38 -22.24 -31.43
CA LEU A 747 -0.53 -22.62 -32.58
C LEU A 747 -1.21 -22.44 -33.94
N GLU A 748 -2.54 -22.51 -34.01
CA GLU A 748 -3.33 -22.30 -35.22
C GLU A 748 -3.42 -20.82 -35.66
N ILE A 749 -3.08 -19.86 -34.79
CA ILE A 749 -3.10 -18.42 -35.12
C ILE A 749 -2.15 -18.11 -36.28
N GLN A 750 -0.93 -18.66 -36.21
CA GLN A 750 0.09 -18.50 -37.23
C GLN A 750 1.05 -19.68 -37.19
N LYS A 751 1.59 -20.08 -38.34
CA LYS A 751 2.57 -21.18 -38.41
C LYS A 751 3.99 -20.67 -38.12
N GLY A 752 4.84 -21.56 -37.59
CA GLY A 752 6.29 -21.37 -37.60
C GLY A 752 6.91 -20.77 -36.33
N TYR A 753 6.19 -20.74 -35.21
CA TYR A 753 6.74 -20.23 -33.94
C TYR A 753 6.76 -21.26 -32.79
N GLY A 754 6.26 -22.47 -33.02
CA GLY A 754 6.23 -23.50 -31.98
C GLY A 754 5.70 -24.83 -32.49
N PHE A 755 5.90 -25.89 -31.70
CA PHE A 755 5.43 -27.25 -31.98
C PHE A 755 4.44 -27.72 -30.91
N SER A 756 3.62 -28.69 -31.30
CA SER A 756 2.78 -29.45 -30.40
C SER A 756 3.32 -30.87 -30.22
N TYR A 757 3.12 -31.46 -29.06
CA TYR A 757 3.35 -32.89 -28.81
C TYR A 757 2.10 -33.54 -28.23
N LYS A 758 2.00 -34.87 -28.38
CA LYS A 758 0.88 -35.67 -27.86
C LYS A 758 0.90 -35.71 -26.34
N GLN A 759 -0.20 -35.29 -25.74
CA GLN A 759 -0.37 -35.28 -24.28
C GLN A 759 -0.05 -36.65 -23.66
N ASP A 760 0.72 -36.62 -22.57
CA ASP A 760 1.18 -37.79 -21.80
C ASP A 760 2.09 -38.78 -22.60
N ASP A 761 2.53 -38.44 -23.82
CA ASP A 761 3.53 -39.21 -24.60
C ASP A 761 4.94 -38.61 -24.44
N GLN A 762 5.75 -39.24 -23.58
CA GLN A 762 7.11 -38.79 -23.30
C GLN A 762 8.04 -38.85 -24.51
N ARG A 763 7.84 -39.83 -25.42
CA ARG A 763 8.74 -40.03 -26.57
C ARG A 763 8.50 -38.96 -27.62
N ASP A 764 7.23 -38.67 -27.89
CA ASP A 764 6.86 -37.58 -28.79
C ASP A 764 7.29 -36.22 -28.23
N PHE A 765 7.11 -35.99 -26.92
CA PHE A 765 7.62 -34.77 -26.27
C PHE A 765 9.11 -34.55 -26.51
N ILE A 766 9.94 -35.58 -26.27
CA ILE A 766 11.40 -35.49 -26.46
C ILE A 766 11.72 -35.24 -27.94
N GLY A 767 11.10 -35.99 -28.85
CA GLY A 767 11.33 -35.82 -30.29
C GLY A 767 10.97 -34.43 -30.81
N GLN A 768 9.85 -33.86 -30.37
CA GLN A 768 9.45 -32.48 -30.73
C GLN A 768 10.35 -31.44 -30.07
N PHE A 769 10.80 -31.67 -28.83
CA PHE A 769 11.71 -30.79 -28.13
C PHE A 769 13.08 -30.70 -28.83
N ASP A 770 13.69 -31.85 -29.13
CA ASP A 770 14.98 -31.93 -29.85
C ASP A 770 14.85 -31.30 -31.24
N SER A 771 13.81 -31.66 -31.99
CA SER A 771 13.57 -31.09 -33.32
C SER A 771 13.36 -29.57 -33.31
N LEU A 772 12.83 -29.02 -32.21
CA LEU A 772 12.64 -27.58 -32.06
C LEU A 772 13.96 -26.86 -31.71
N LEU A 773 14.82 -27.47 -30.89
CA LEU A 773 16.15 -26.92 -30.58
C LEU A 773 17.09 -26.91 -31.80
N ASP A 774 16.89 -27.81 -32.75
CA ASP A 774 17.59 -27.82 -34.04
C ASP A 774 17.12 -26.71 -35.02
N ARG A 775 16.13 -25.88 -34.62
CA ARG A 775 15.65 -24.75 -35.43
C ARG A 775 16.26 -23.43 -35.00
N ASP A 776 16.09 -22.42 -35.85
CA ASP A 776 16.39 -21.02 -35.50
C ASP A 776 15.33 -20.47 -34.52
N LEU A 777 15.61 -20.62 -33.23
CA LEU A 777 14.75 -20.16 -32.14
C LEU A 777 14.50 -18.65 -32.17
N TYR A 778 15.45 -17.85 -32.67
CA TYR A 778 15.31 -16.40 -32.76
C TYR A 778 14.28 -16.02 -33.83
N LYS A 779 14.38 -16.63 -35.02
CA LYS A 779 13.39 -16.43 -36.08
C LYS A 779 12.00 -16.88 -35.64
N MET A 780 11.90 -18.03 -34.98
CA MET A 780 10.63 -18.52 -34.45
C MET A 780 10.06 -17.59 -33.37
N GLY A 781 10.90 -17.09 -32.46
CA GLY A 781 10.53 -16.12 -31.43
C GLY A 781 10.02 -14.79 -32.00
N ALA A 782 10.64 -14.29 -33.08
CA ALA A 782 10.15 -13.09 -33.77
C ALA A 782 8.74 -13.30 -34.38
N ILE A 783 8.47 -14.50 -34.92
CA ILE A 783 7.14 -14.87 -35.40
C ILE A 783 6.15 -14.96 -34.23
N ALA A 784 6.56 -15.55 -33.10
CA ALA A 784 5.73 -15.64 -31.88
C ALA A 784 5.30 -14.26 -31.38
N SER A 785 6.26 -13.32 -31.27
CA SER A 785 6.01 -11.97 -30.78
C SER A 785 5.09 -11.18 -31.71
N ARG A 786 5.25 -11.35 -33.03
CA ARG A 786 4.34 -10.75 -34.01
C ARG A 786 2.91 -11.27 -33.84
N ALA A 787 2.73 -12.60 -33.80
CA ALA A 787 1.42 -13.21 -33.60
C ALA A 787 0.75 -12.75 -32.29
N ALA A 788 1.53 -12.65 -31.20
CA ALA A 788 1.01 -12.16 -29.93
C ALA A 788 0.56 -10.69 -29.98
N LYS A 789 1.32 -9.82 -30.66
CA LYS A 789 1.01 -8.39 -30.79
C LYS A 789 -0.19 -8.13 -31.71
N GLU A 790 -0.26 -8.81 -32.84
CA GLU A 790 -1.25 -8.55 -33.89
C GLU A 790 -2.60 -9.21 -33.62
N GLU A 791 -2.63 -10.38 -32.99
CA GLU A 791 -3.85 -11.20 -32.85
C GLU A 791 -4.32 -11.41 -31.41
N LEU A 792 -3.45 -11.15 -30.43
CA LEU A 792 -3.68 -11.50 -29.01
C LEU A 792 -3.46 -10.33 -28.06
N SER A 793 -3.43 -9.09 -28.55
CA SER A 793 -3.23 -7.93 -27.67
C SER A 793 -4.40 -7.69 -26.70
N ALA A 794 -4.10 -7.20 -25.51
CA ALA A 794 -5.09 -6.79 -24.52
C ALA A 794 -6.02 -5.67 -25.02
N SER A 795 -5.49 -4.79 -25.88
CA SER A 795 -6.26 -3.73 -26.54
C SER A 795 -7.34 -4.32 -27.45
N GLN A 796 -6.98 -5.26 -28.32
CA GLN A 796 -7.93 -5.92 -29.23
C GLN A 796 -8.95 -6.78 -28.47
N MET A 797 -8.52 -7.51 -27.43
CA MET A 797 -9.44 -8.19 -26.52
C MET A 797 -10.47 -7.19 -25.93
N SER A 798 -10.01 -6.05 -25.41
CA SER A 798 -10.91 -5.06 -24.82
C SER A 798 -11.87 -4.49 -25.85
N LYS A 799 -11.41 -4.22 -27.08
CA LYS A 799 -12.27 -3.77 -28.17
C LYS A 799 -13.41 -4.75 -28.46
N HIS A 800 -13.14 -6.05 -28.53
CA HIS A 800 -14.19 -7.06 -28.71
C HIS A 800 -15.18 -7.10 -27.53
N TYR A 801 -14.72 -6.89 -26.30
CA TYR A 801 -15.62 -6.75 -25.15
C TYR A 801 -16.50 -5.50 -25.25
N GLN A 802 -15.94 -4.37 -25.67
CA GLN A 802 -16.67 -3.11 -25.84
C GLN A 802 -17.77 -3.24 -26.90
N GLU A 803 -17.47 -3.86 -28.04
CA GLU A 803 -18.46 -4.17 -29.08
C GLU A 803 -19.58 -5.08 -28.56
N LEU A 804 -19.23 -6.08 -27.75
CA LEU A 804 -20.20 -6.94 -27.08
C LEU A 804 -21.06 -6.15 -26.07
N TYR A 805 -20.46 -5.29 -25.25
CA TYR A 805 -21.18 -4.45 -24.28
C TYR A 805 -22.22 -3.57 -24.99
N LEU A 806 -21.82 -2.87 -26.06
CA LEU A 806 -22.74 -2.04 -26.84
C LEU A 806 -23.89 -2.84 -27.43
N ARG A 807 -23.60 -4.01 -28.00
CA ARG A 807 -24.63 -4.89 -28.58
C ARG A 807 -25.64 -5.33 -27.52
N LEU A 808 -25.15 -5.70 -26.34
CA LEU A 808 -25.97 -6.18 -25.24
C LEU A 808 -26.83 -5.07 -24.64
N ILE A 809 -26.25 -3.91 -24.35
CA ILE A 809 -26.96 -2.75 -23.79
C ILE A 809 -28.04 -2.26 -24.77
N LYS A 810 -27.72 -2.11 -26.06
CA LYS A 810 -28.70 -1.71 -27.08
C LYS A 810 -29.86 -2.70 -27.19
N LYS A 811 -29.58 -4.02 -27.14
CA LYS A 811 -30.63 -5.04 -27.20
C LYS A 811 -31.60 -4.98 -26.01
N GLN A 812 -31.14 -4.57 -24.83
CA GLN A 812 -32.02 -4.37 -23.67
C GLN A 812 -32.87 -3.11 -23.81
N ALA A 813 -32.31 -2.03 -24.36
CA ALA A 813 -33.06 -0.78 -24.61
C ALA A 813 -34.24 -0.96 -25.59
N TYR A 814 -34.20 -1.95 -26.49
CA TYR A 814 -35.33 -2.29 -27.38
C TYR A 814 -36.36 -3.25 -26.75
N ARG A 815 -36.13 -3.75 -25.53
CA ARG A 815 -37.03 -4.68 -24.81
C ARG A 815 -37.85 -4.00 -23.70
N LEU A 816 -37.44 -2.81 -23.27
CA LEU A 816 -38.20 -1.89 -22.41
C LEU A 816 -39.07 -1.00 -23.31
#